data_AF-A0A5A5RR98-F1
#
_entry.id   AF-A0A5A5RR98-F1
#
_cell.length_a   1.000
_cell.length_b   1.000
_cell.length_c   1.000
_cell.angle_alpha   90.00
_cell.angle_beta   90.00
_cell.angle_gamma   90.00
#
_symmetry.space_group_name_H-M   'P 1'
#
loop_
_entity.id
_entity.type
_entity.pdbx_description
1 polymer ?
#
loop_
_entity_poly.entity_id
_entity_poly.type
_entity_poly.pdbx_seq_one_letter_code
_entity_poly.pdbx_strand_id
1 'polypeptide(L)'
;MIPLQLTLKNFLSYREAVLDFRGLHTACICGANGAGKSSLLEAITWAIWGESRVSIGDDVIHAGSDYARVDFEFSYGGEIYKIIRSRHRGGKASGLDFQVINDQSFRPLSGKSIKDTQAQINTYLKIDHKTFINSAYLRQGQADEFMKQPPSGRKQILAELLQLDRYEILANKAKDISKQFDGQSLQIEQQVETIKLRLQEKNSYQEHLQELSTQINQINQEQEVNNRRLQQLQGEENQRQNWEKQLQWQREQERALLAEIERLDQEKVSLDNQLNQIRTILHRKNEIITAHERLMNLDQKEASLSSQLQAWQQAQYDKQQLEQKLQQKINEFTLPIQQTSARLEELGRQEQETQKIIEQAGDIQAGLEKLNYHRQRLQELDRLALKYAPLNSRKADLNMQLEREKAKINARWEQLQRNRQQLETEIARIPLLREEALNLAKRIKELDKKQTYCERVEEKETLKQVDKKSLLEQQKRYEEQLLELTDKLEKLNIPDSVCPLCEQNLDSHHRHQVIRKTHQHQEQIQEQIWSLQEQMADCDRDLKRLGEELAQIKQELPARSNLQQKYVQLEVKLETIEEKEIELEKTEEILVELEALLSSGNYALELQQELQIVNQEIAFLNYDEQSHALVRGEEKRWRWAEIQESELKQANRRLANIKAEKPNLINQLARLEQEKQKLGQNSPLKQEVERLEKFLKNLNYDRSEHQNIQNLIRQLQGVRLQYQDWQQAEKNYPEIAAKIADIEQRLQLRNQDRQKLNQELANISQKIGTLTDYRQEIAALSTNIQQRRQIIDGLLSQKGRVEEKLHQLETLGKQLTEKEGDLAKVKKQYTVYKELAIAFGKNGLQTLMIENVLPELEAQTNHILARLTGNQFHVQFLTQKSGKGTKKQRQKLIDTLDIIIGDTRGSRPYETYSGGEAFRINFSIRLALARLLAQRAGTALQMLIVDEGFGTQDAEGCDRLIAAINAISADFACILTVTHMPQFKEAFQHRIEVRKTEQGSQLMLLS
;
A
#
# COMPACT_ATOMS: atom_id res chain seq x y z
N MET A 1 7.16 -67.50 7.92
CA MET A 1 5.97 -68.14 8.52
C MET A 1 6.26 -69.61 8.54
N ILE A 2 6.70 -70.05 9.71
CA ILE A 2 6.91 -71.44 10.07
C ILE A 2 5.80 -71.76 11.08
N PRO A 3 4.90 -72.72 10.82
CA PRO A 3 3.84 -73.06 11.77
C PRO A 3 4.45 -73.62 13.06
N LEU A 4 3.92 -73.23 14.22
CA LEU A 4 4.37 -73.70 15.53
C LEU A 4 3.27 -74.49 16.25
N GLN A 5 2.06 -73.94 16.34
CA GLN A 5 0.95 -74.61 17.01
C GLN A 5 -0.39 -74.19 16.40
N LEU A 6 -1.35 -75.13 16.35
CA LEU A 6 -2.73 -74.90 15.95
C LEU A 6 -3.68 -75.46 17.01
N THR A 7 -4.57 -74.62 17.53
CA THR A 7 -5.62 -75.03 18.47
C THR A 7 -6.99 -74.76 17.88
N LEU A 8 -7.85 -75.77 17.88
CA LEU A 8 -9.21 -75.73 17.34
C LEU A 8 -10.22 -75.93 18.45
N LYS A 9 -11.27 -75.11 18.46
CA LYS A 9 -12.44 -75.28 19.31
C LYS A 9 -13.72 -75.10 18.50
N ASN A 10 -14.55 -76.14 18.46
CA ASN A 10 -15.84 -76.20 17.76
C ASN A 10 -15.77 -75.74 16.29
N PHE A 11 -14.70 -76.11 15.58
CA PHE A 11 -14.44 -75.72 14.20
C PHE A 11 -14.70 -76.91 13.26
N LEU A 12 -15.65 -76.76 12.34
CA LEU A 12 -16.06 -77.79 11.38
C LEU A 12 -16.31 -79.17 12.05
N SER A 13 -15.45 -80.16 11.80
CA SER A 13 -15.58 -81.52 12.36
C SER A 13 -14.91 -81.68 13.74
N TYR A 14 -14.16 -80.69 14.20
CA TYR A 14 -13.41 -80.72 15.47
C TYR A 14 -14.17 -80.00 16.58
N ARG A 15 -14.36 -80.67 17.73
CA ARG A 15 -14.85 -80.02 18.97
C ARG A 15 -13.70 -79.38 19.74
N GLU A 16 -12.62 -80.12 19.94
CA GLU A 16 -11.39 -79.62 20.55
C GLU A 16 -10.22 -80.41 20.00
N ALA A 17 -9.19 -79.72 19.50
CA ALA A 17 -7.98 -80.35 19.00
C ALA A 17 -6.79 -79.40 19.10
N VAL A 18 -5.61 -79.93 19.44
CA VAL A 18 -4.35 -79.19 19.47
C VAL A 18 -3.33 -79.96 18.64
N LEU A 19 -2.63 -79.26 17.75
CA LEU A 19 -1.55 -79.80 16.94
C LEU A 19 -0.30 -78.95 17.12
N ASP A 20 0.79 -79.59 17.54
CA ASP A 20 2.11 -78.99 17.64
C ASP A 20 2.91 -79.31 16.36
N PHE A 21 3.42 -78.27 15.70
CA PHE A 21 4.22 -78.38 14.48
C PHE A 21 5.73 -78.34 14.77
N ARG A 22 6.14 -78.08 16.01
CA ARG A 22 7.56 -77.99 16.37
C ARG A 22 8.26 -79.32 16.10
N GLY A 23 9.32 -79.27 15.27
CA GLY A 23 10.06 -80.46 14.84
C GLY A 23 9.46 -81.18 13.61
N LEU A 24 8.29 -80.77 13.11
CA LEU A 24 7.69 -81.35 11.91
C LEU A 24 8.24 -80.68 10.64
N HIS A 25 9.28 -81.26 10.06
CA HIS A 25 9.82 -80.79 8.78
C HIS A 25 9.00 -81.29 7.57
N THR A 26 8.72 -82.61 7.52
CA THR A 26 7.84 -83.23 6.53
C THR A 26 6.85 -84.15 7.26
N ALA A 27 5.53 -83.95 7.05
CA ALA A 27 4.50 -84.75 7.71
C ALA A 27 3.35 -85.12 6.77
N CYS A 28 2.83 -86.35 6.91
CA CYS A 28 1.58 -86.78 6.28
C CYS A 28 0.39 -86.54 7.20
N ILE A 29 -0.69 -85.92 6.71
CA ILE A 29 -2.01 -85.92 7.37
C ILE A 29 -2.85 -87.02 6.73
N CYS A 30 -3.17 -88.05 7.50
CA CYS A 30 -3.76 -89.27 6.97
C CYS A 30 -4.98 -89.73 7.81
N GLY A 31 -5.97 -90.37 7.17
CA GLY A 31 -7.25 -90.73 7.82
C GLY A 31 -8.35 -91.07 6.80
N ALA A 32 -9.50 -91.57 7.25
CA ALA A 32 -10.62 -91.92 6.36
C ALA A 32 -11.17 -90.69 5.61
N ASN A 33 -11.89 -90.91 4.50
CA ASN A 33 -12.58 -89.82 3.81
C ASN A 33 -13.69 -89.24 4.71
N GLY A 34 -13.80 -87.91 4.76
CA GLY A 34 -14.72 -87.24 5.68
C GLY A 34 -14.31 -87.24 7.16
N ALA A 35 -13.08 -87.66 7.49
CA ALA A 35 -12.58 -87.63 8.88
C ALA A 35 -12.16 -86.23 9.38
N GLY A 36 -12.11 -85.21 8.51
CA GLY A 36 -11.72 -83.84 8.89
C GLY A 36 -10.28 -83.43 8.51
N LYS A 37 -9.60 -84.18 7.63
CA LYS A 37 -8.22 -83.88 7.18
C LYS A 37 -8.08 -82.48 6.57
N SER A 38 -8.90 -82.14 5.57
CA SER A 38 -8.86 -80.82 4.93
C SER A 38 -9.35 -79.71 5.85
N SER A 39 -10.29 -80.00 6.77
CA SER A 39 -10.75 -79.05 7.79
C SER A 39 -9.62 -78.56 8.71
N LEU A 40 -8.59 -79.38 8.94
CA LEU A 40 -7.42 -79.00 9.74
C LEU A 40 -6.58 -77.92 9.04
N LEU A 41 -6.36 -78.06 7.73
CA LEU A 41 -5.61 -77.08 6.92
C LEU A 41 -6.42 -75.80 6.71
N GLU A 42 -7.73 -75.93 6.51
CA GLU A 42 -8.66 -74.81 6.41
C GLU A 42 -8.71 -73.97 7.68
N ALA A 43 -8.44 -74.55 8.84
CA ALA A 43 -8.35 -73.78 10.07
C ALA A 43 -7.19 -72.77 10.03
N ILE A 44 -6.06 -73.12 9.38
CA ILE A 44 -4.93 -72.21 9.21
C ILE A 44 -5.31 -71.06 8.27
N THR A 45 -5.91 -71.37 7.11
CA THR A 45 -6.33 -70.33 6.16
C THR A 45 -7.41 -69.42 6.76
N TRP A 46 -8.34 -70.00 7.52
CA TRP A 46 -9.38 -69.26 8.19
C TRP A 46 -8.84 -68.39 9.31
N ALA A 47 -7.90 -68.87 10.12
CA ALA A 47 -7.26 -68.05 11.15
C ALA A 47 -6.60 -66.80 10.54
N ILE A 48 -5.78 -66.98 9.51
CA ILE A 48 -4.98 -65.90 8.90
C ILE A 48 -5.84 -64.92 8.09
N TRP A 49 -6.66 -65.41 7.15
CA TRP A 49 -7.37 -64.56 6.19
C TRP A 49 -8.90 -64.54 6.36
N GLY A 50 -9.45 -65.40 7.24
CA GLY A 50 -10.90 -65.52 7.41
C GLY A 50 -11.61 -66.31 6.31
N GLU A 51 -10.85 -66.94 5.41
CA GLU A 51 -11.38 -67.70 4.26
C GLU A 51 -11.31 -69.22 4.51
N SER A 52 -12.42 -69.91 4.21
CA SER A 52 -12.59 -71.37 4.28
C SER A 52 -13.43 -71.83 3.08
N ARG A 53 -13.53 -73.15 2.83
CA ARG A 53 -14.30 -73.73 1.71
C ARG A 53 -15.81 -73.54 1.85
N VAL A 54 -16.28 -73.25 3.06
CA VAL A 54 -17.70 -73.09 3.33
C VAL A 54 -18.10 -71.63 3.09
N SER A 55 -18.96 -71.43 2.08
CA SER A 55 -19.34 -70.12 1.55
C SER A 55 -20.22 -69.29 2.49
N ILE A 56 -20.88 -69.94 3.46
CA ILE A 56 -21.84 -69.34 4.37
C ILE A 56 -21.20 -69.27 5.76
N GLY A 57 -21.05 -68.07 6.28
CA GLY A 57 -20.08 -67.81 7.33
C GLY A 57 -20.29 -68.57 8.65
N ASP A 58 -21.52 -68.93 9.04
CA ASP A 58 -21.79 -69.63 10.31
C ASP A 58 -21.56 -71.15 10.23
N ASP A 59 -21.37 -71.69 9.03
CA ASP A 59 -21.19 -73.12 8.80
C ASP A 59 -19.77 -73.61 9.13
N VAL A 60 -18.84 -72.68 9.43
CA VAL A 60 -17.53 -73.03 10.02
C VAL A 60 -17.67 -73.51 11.48
N ILE A 61 -18.81 -73.28 12.13
CA ILE A 61 -19.09 -73.69 13.51
C ILE A 61 -19.59 -75.13 13.51
N HIS A 62 -19.00 -75.97 14.37
CA HIS A 62 -19.41 -77.36 14.56
C HIS A 62 -20.91 -77.49 14.83
N ALA A 63 -21.55 -78.48 14.21
CA ALA A 63 -22.98 -78.73 14.38
C ALA A 63 -23.34 -78.92 15.87
N GLY A 64 -24.33 -78.18 16.35
CA GLY A 64 -24.75 -78.19 17.76
C GLY A 64 -24.01 -77.18 18.67
N SER A 65 -23.05 -76.40 18.15
CA SER A 65 -22.37 -75.32 18.89
C SER A 65 -22.80 -73.93 18.42
N ASP A 66 -22.60 -72.92 19.25
CA ASP A 66 -22.89 -71.50 18.97
C ASP A 66 -21.62 -70.64 18.80
N TYR A 67 -20.44 -71.25 18.94
CA TYR A 67 -19.13 -70.60 18.94
C TYR A 67 -18.08 -71.48 18.28
N ALA A 68 -17.16 -70.88 17.50
CA ALA A 68 -15.94 -71.49 17.02
C ALA A 68 -14.73 -70.59 17.27
N ARG A 69 -13.56 -71.19 17.55
CA ARG A 69 -12.28 -70.49 17.72
C ARG A 69 -11.12 -71.29 17.15
N VAL A 70 -10.21 -70.58 16.52
CA VAL A 70 -8.94 -71.11 16.03
C VAL A 70 -7.80 -70.19 16.48
N ASP A 71 -6.80 -70.79 17.12
CA ASP A 71 -5.56 -70.12 17.51
C ASP A 71 -4.43 -70.70 16.65
N PHE A 72 -3.71 -69.84 15.95
CA PHE A 72 -2.59 -70.23 15.11
C PHE A 72 -1.33 -69.46 15.52
N GLU A 73 -0.31 -70.20 15.94
CA GLU A 73 1.00 -69.67 16.33
C GLU A 73 2.04 -70.01 15.25
N PHE A 74 2.86 -69.03 14.88
CA PHE A 74 3.88 -69.18 13.84
C PHE A 74 5.10 -68.29 14.08
N SER A 75 6.26 -68.67 13.54
CA SER A 75 7.45 -67.83 13.52
C SER A 75 7.62 -67.08 12.19
N TYR A 76 7.99 -65.80 12.25
CA TYR A 76 8.31 -64.98 11.10
C TYR A 76 9.37 -63.92 11.47
N GLY A 77 10.44 -63.82 10.68
CA GLY A 77 11.49 -62.82 10.90
C GLY A 77 12.25 -62.96 12.23
N GLY A 78 12.28 -64.16 12.82
CA GLY A 78 12.89 -64.43 14.13
C GLY A 78 11.93 -64.27 15.33
N GLU A 79 10.78 -63.64 15.13
CA GLU A 79 9.76 -63.42 16.15
C GLU A 79 8.65 -64.48 16.08
N ILE A 80 7.90 -64.66 17.17
CA ILE A 80 6.74 -65.57 17.24
C ILE A 80 5.46 -64.74 17.26
N TYR A 81 4.52 -65.08 16.41
CA TYR A 81 3.22 -64.43 16.29
C TYR A 81 2.09 -65.39 16.60
N LYS A 82 0.97 -64.84 17.08
CA LYS A 82 -0.26 -65.57 17.36
C LYS A 82 -1.46 -64.85 16.76
N ILE A 83 -2.28 -65.58 16.02
CA ILE A 83 -3.57 -65.11 15.50
C ILE A 83 -4.67 -65.92 16.19
N ILE A 84 -5.64 -65.23 16.77
CA ILE A 84 -6.83 -65.82 17.40
C ILE A 84 -8.04 -65.32 16.63
N ARG A 85 -8.75 -66.22 15.96
CA ARG A 85 -10.00 -65.89 15.27
C ARG A 85 -11.15 -66.63 15.90
N SER A 86 -12.24 -65.92 16.15
CA SER A 86 -13.46 -66.49 16.72
C SER A 86 -14.72 -65.99 16.03
N ARG A 87 -15.74 -66.85 16.01
CA ARG A 87 -17.04 -66.55 15.40
C ARG A 87 -18.16 -67.10 16.27
N HIS A 88 -19.23 -66.33 16.39
CA HIS A 88 -20.46 -66.73 17.07
C HIS A 88 -21.63 -66.81 16.09
N ARG A 89 -22.53 -67.77 16.32
CA ARG A 89 -23.75 -67.94 15.51
C ARG A 89 -24.76 -66.83 15.78
N GLY A 90 -25.49 -66.39 14.77
CA GLY A 90 -26.62 -65.48 14.92
C GLY A 90 -26.25 -64.00 15.12
N GLY A 91 -25.14 -63.55 14.53
CA GLY A 91 -24.78 -62.12 14.46
C GLY A 91 -24.18 -61.53 15.74
N LYS A 92 -23.87 -62.36 16.76
CA LYS A 92 -23.07 -61.94 17.92
C LYS A 92 -21.63 -61.62 17.49
N ALA A 93 -20.93 -60.78 18.26
CA ALA A 93 -19.62 -60.24 17.89
C ALA A 93 -18.57 -61.33 17.63
N SER A 94 -18.08 -61.42 16.39
CA SER A 94 -16.86 -62.17 16.05
C SER A 94 -15.62 -61.43 16.53
N GLY A 95 -14.52 -62.15 16.76
CA GLY A 95 -13.25 -61.58 17.24
C GLY A 95 -12.07 -61.95 16.35
N LEU A 96 -11.11 -61.03 16.22
CA LEU A 96 -9.84 -61.25 15.55
C LEU A 96 -8.74 -60.52 16.33
N ASP A 97 -7.86 -61.29 16.96
CA ASP A 97 -6.69 -60.77 17.66
C ASP A 97 -5.41 -61.22 16.95
N PHE A 98 -4.46 -60.30 16.85
CA PHE A 98 -3.11 -60.52 16.35
C PHE A 98 -2.08 -60.07 17.39
N GLN A 99 -1.12 -60.92 17.72
CA GLN A 99 -0.16 -60.71 18.80
C GLN A 99 1.25 -61.16 18.38
N VAL A 100 2.28 -60.56 18.99
CA VAL A 100 3.70 -60.95 18.84
C VAL A 100 4.29 -61.22 20.22
N ILE A 101 5.14 -62.23 20.36
CA ILE A 101 5.87 -62.52 21.60
C ILE A 101 7.04 -61.55 21.71
N ASN A 102 7.17 -60.89 22.87
CA ASN A 102 8.35 -60.11 23.23
C ASN A 102 8.67 -60.39 24.71
N ASP A 103 9.91 -60.75 25.04
CA ASP A 103 10.36 -61.03 26.42
C ASP A 103 9.39 -61.91 27.23
N GLN A 104 8.98 -63.05 26.66
CA GLN A 104 8.05 -64.03 27.25
C GLN A 104 6.58 -63.56 27.43
N SER A 105 6.20 -62.40 26.88
CA SER A 105 4.82 -61.89 26.94
C SER A 105 4.25 -61.58 25.54
N PHE A 106 2.95 -61.83 25.33
CA PHE A 106 2.28 -61.49 24.07
C PHE A 106 1.87 -60.02 24.05
N ARG A 107 2.43 -59.23 23.12
CA ARG A 107 2.04 -57.86 22.83
C ARG A 107 0.99 -57.82 21.72
N PRO A 108 -0.15 -57.12 21.89
CA PRO A 108 -1.15 -56.98 20.84
C PRO A 108 -0.63 -56.12 19.68
N LEU A 109 -0.77 -56.63 18.47
CA LEU A 109 -0.63 -55.96 17.18
C LEU A 109 -1.99 -55.84 16.48
N SER A 110 -3.07 -55.76 17.26
CA SER A 110 -4.44 -55.69 16.75
C SER A 110 -4.85 -54.24 16.48
N GLY A 111 -5.66 -54.03 15.45
CA GLY A 111 -6.21 -52.73 15.09
C GLY A 111 -7.47 -52.37 15.89
N LYS A 112 -8.05 -51.20 15.59
CA LYS A 112 -9.28 -50.73 16.27
C LYS A 112 -10.53 -51.52 15.88
N SER A 113 -10.47 -52.29 14.79
CA SER A 113 -11.54 -53.13 14.28
C SER A 113 -11.00 -54.44 13.70
N ILE A 114 -11.88 -55.41 13.43
CA ILE A 114 -11.52 -56.65 12.70
C ILE A 114 -10.92 -56.32 11.34
N LYS A 115 -11.46 -55.31 10.63
CA LYS A 115 -10.97 -54.89 9.31
C LYS A 115 -9.55 -54.31 9.40
N ASP A 116 -9.29 -53.47 10.40
CA ASP A 116 -7.96 -52.90 10.64
C ASP A 116 -6.95 -53.98 11.04
N THR A 117 -7.36 -54.91 11.90
CA THR A 117 -6.52 -56.04 12.32
C THR A 117 -6.20 -56.95 11.13
N GLN A 118 -7.16 -57.23 10.25
CA GLN A 118 -6.92 -57.98 9.01
C GLN A 118 -5.94 -57.26 8.08
N ALA A 119 -6.06 -55.93 7.95
CA ALA A 119 -5.12 -55.15 7.15
C ALA A 119 -3.70 -55.18 7.75
N GLN A 120 -3.56 -55.16 9.07
CA GLN A 120 -2.28 -55.34 9.75
C GLN A 120 -1.70 -56.74 9.47
N ILE A 121 -2.47 -57.81 9.65
CA ILE A 121 -2.04 -59.18 9.32
C ILE A 121 -1.54 -59.27 7.88
N ASN A 122 -2.31 -58.75 6.90
CA ASN A 122 -1.93 -58.76 5.49
C ASN A 122 -0.65 -57.93 5.23
N THR A 123 -0.46 -56.81 5.92
CA THR A 123 0.74 -55.96 5.79
C THR A 123 1.99 -56.61 6.37
N TYR A 124 1.85 -57.31 7.51
CA TYR A 124 2.96 -58.03 8.15
C TYR A 124 3.35 -59.27 7.35
N LEU A 125 2.38 -60.06 6.91
CA LEU A 125 2.62 -61.29 6.14
C LEU A 125 2.96 -61.00 4.67
N LYS A 126 2.58 -59.84 4.12
CA LYS A 126 2.83 -59.44 2.71
C LYS A 126 2.40 -60.49 1.68
N ILE A 127 1.46 -61.37 2.05
CA ILE A 127 0.89 -62.40 1.20
C ILE A 127 -0.61 -62.47 1.50
N ASP A 128 -1.42 -62.32 0.47
CA ASP A 128 -2.87 -62.43 0.56
C ASP A 128 -3.31 -63.89 0.36
N HIS A 129 -4.59 -64.16 0.64
CA HIS A 129 -5.14 -65.51 0.51
C HIS A 129 -5.00 -66.05 -0.91
N LYS A 130 -5.29 -65.23 -1.92
CA LYS A 130 -5.24 -65.64 -3.33
C LYS A 130 -3.82 -66.04 -3.75
N THR A 131 -2.81 -65.28 -3.34
CA THR A 131 -1.41 -65.61 -3.59
C THR A 131 -1.00 -66.87 -2.85
N PHE A 132 -1.43 -67.07 -1.60
CA PHE A 132 -1.16 -68.29 -0.83
C PHE A 132 -1.74 -69.55 -1.49
N ILE A 133 -3.01 -69.51 -1.95
CA ILE A 133 -3.67 -70.62 -2.66
C ILE A 133 -3.02 -70.90 -4.02
N ASN A 134 -2.62 -69.87 -4.76
CA ASN A 134 -2.04 -70.05 -6.10
C ASN A 134 -0.54 -70.41 -6.08
N SER A 135 0.12 -70.38 -4.92
CA SER A 135 1.54 -70.71 -4.77
C SER A 135 1.77 -71.92 -3.85
N ALA A 136 1.53 -71.78 -2.55
CA ALA A 136 2.03 -72.69 -1.52
C ALA A 136 0.97 -73.63 -0.93
N TYR A 137 -0.31 -73.45 -1.25
CA TYR A 137 -1.37 -74.40 -0.90
C TYR A 137 -1.99 -75.05 -2.13
N LEU A 138 -1.58 -76.29 -2.42
CA LEU A 138 -2.14 -77.10 -3.48
C LEU A 138 -3.40 -77.81 -2.96
N ARG A 139 -4.57 -77.27 -3.27
CA ARG A 139 -5.87 -77.80 -2.84
C ARG A 139 -6.39 -78.92 -3.76
N GLN A 140 -7.18 -79.82 -3.18
CA GLN A 140 -7.85 -80.89 -3.89
C GLN A 140 -8.73 -80.36 -5.03
N GLY A 141 -8.54 -80.87 -6.25
CA GLY A 141 -9.31 -80.51 -7.44
C GLY A 141 -9.03 -79.10 -8.00
N GLN A 142 -8.10 -78.35 -7.42
CA GLN A 142 -7.77 -76.97 -7.80
C GLN A 142 -6.30 -76.77 -8.18
N ALA A 143 -5.54 -77.84 -8.45
CA ALA A 143 -4.13 -77.75 -8.84
C ALA A 143 -3.90 -76.90 -10.11
N ASP A 144 -4.91 -76.77 -10.97
CA ASP A 144 -4.85 -76.02 -12.23
C ASP A 144 -5.27 -74.54 -12.13
N GLU A 145 -5.53 -74.02 -10.93
CA GLU A 145 -6.04 -72.64 -10.74
C GLU A 145 -5.15 -71.55 -11.38
N PHE A 146 -3.82 -71.64 -11.23
CA PHE A 146 -2.89 -70.74 -11.92
C PHE A 146 -2.93 -70.88 -13.47
N MET A 147 -3.11 -72.10 -13.99
CA MET A 147 -3.24 -72.34 -15.43
C MET A 147 -4.56 -71.83 -16.00
N LYS A 148 -5.64 -71.87 -15.22
CA LYS A 148 -6.96 -71.38 -15.62
C LYS A 148 -7.06 -69.85 -15.68
N GLN A 149 -6.18 -69.12 -15.00
CA GLN A 149 -6.16 -67.66 -15.07
C GLN A 149 -5.81 -67.18 -16.50
N PRO A 150 -6.46 -66.11 -17.01
CA PRO A 150 -6.05 -65.52 -18.27
C PRO A 150 -4.64 -64.93 -18.16
N PRO A 151 -3.95 -64.67 -19.29
CA PRO A 151 -2.56 -64.20 -19.26
C PRO A 151 -2.32 -62.92 -18.43
N SER A 152 -3.26 -61.97 -18.46
CA SER A 152 -3.24 -60.78 -17.60
C SER A 152 -3.36 -61.12 -16.12
N GLY A 153 -4.20 -62.11 -15.77
CA GLY A 153 -4.37 -62.61 -14.41
C GLY A 153 -3.11 -63.32 -13.91
N ARG A 154 -2.43 -64.12 -14.75
CA ARG A 154 -1.15 -64.75 -14.38
C ARG A 154 -0.04 -63.71 -14.18
N LYS A 155 0.03 -62.69 -15.06
CA LYS A 155 0.98 -61.57 -14.92
C LYS A 155 0.73 -60.78 -13.64
N GLN A 156 -0.54 -60.58 -13.27
CA GLN A 156 -0.91 -59.92 -12.03
C GLN A 156 -0.52 -60.74 -10.80
N ILE A 157 -0.77 -62.06 -10.79
CA ILE A 157 -0.31 -62.95 -9.71
C ILE A 157 1.22 -62.88 -9.57
N LEU A 158 1.98 -62.88 -10.68
CA LEU A 158 3.43 -62.68 -10.64
C LEU A 158 3.81 -61.28 -10.12
N ALA A 159 3.09 -60.23 -10.50
CA ALA A 159 3.36 -58.88 -10.01
C ALA A 159 3.13 -58.74 -8.50
N GLU A 160 2.06 -59.33 -7.97
CA GLU A 160 1.73 -59.41 -6.55
C GLU A 160 2.78 -60.23 -5.78
N LEU A 161 3.17 -61.40 -6.31
CA LEU A 161 4.26 -62.24 -5.79
C LEU A 161 5.60 -61.49 -5.72
N LEU A 162 5.88 -60.66 -6.71
CA LEU A 162 7.11 -59.86 -6.82
C LEU A 162 7.03 -58.50 -6.09
N GLN A 163 5.91 -58.20 -5.43
CA GLN A 163 5.65 -56.92 -4.74
C GLN A 163 5.89 -55.70 -5.66
N LEU A 164 5.40 -55.78 -6.89
CA LEU A 164 5.57 -54.70 -7.89
C LEU A 164 4.54 -53.58 -7.73
N ASP A 165 3.53 -53.73 -6.87
CA ASP A 165 2.48 -52.74 -6.60
C ASP A 165 3.04 -51.38 -6.13
N ARG A 166 4.21 -51.38 -5.46
CA ARG A 166 4.92 -50.15 -5.06
C ARG A 166 5.25 -49.25 -6.25
N TYR A 167 5.54 -49.83 -7.42
CA TYR A 167 5.80 -49.07 -8.63
C TYR A 167 4.52 -48.47 -9.20
N GLU A 168 3.37 -49.14 -9.06
CA GLU A 168 2.07 -48.57 -9.44
C GLU A 168 1.72 -47.34 -8.58
N ILE A 169 2.04 -47.37 -7.28
CA ILE A 169 1.92 -46.20 -6.39
C ILE A 169 2.83 -45.05 -6.87
N LEU A 170 4.10 -45.33 -7.20
CA LEU A 170 5.02 -44.32 -7.72
C LEU A 170 4.57 -43.75 -9.08
N ALA A 171 4.04 -44.59 -9.96
CA ALA A 171 3.50 -44.17 -11.25
C ALA A 171 2.31 -43.21 -11.10
N ASN A 172 1.39 -43.53 -10.18
CA ASN A 172 0.24 -42.67 -9.88
C ASN A 172 0.69 -41.34 -9.26
N LYS A 173 1.62 -41.36 -8.30
CA LYS A 173 2.20 -40.13 -7.73
C LYS A 173 2.88 -39.26 -8.80
N ALA A 174 3.69 -39.84 -9.67
CA ALA A 174 4.34 -39.11 -10.75
C ALA A 174 3.33 -38.52 -11.74
N LYS A 175 2.24 -39.24 -12.03
CA LYS A 175 1.14 -38.77 -12.88
C LYS A 175 0.40 -37.57 -12.26
N ASP A 176 0.14 -37.60 -10.97
CA ASP A 176 -0.52 -36.50 -10.27
C ASP A 176 0.37 -35.26 -10.21
N ILE A 177 1.66 -35.43 -9.90
CA ILE A 177 2.65 -34.33 -9.91
C ILE A 177 2.81 -33.76 -11.33
N SER A 178 2.84 -34.61 -12.36
CA SER A 178 2.87 -34.16 -13.75
C SER A 178 1.65 -33.29 -14.08
N LYS A 179 0.43 -33.68 -13.70
CA LYS A 179 -0.77 -32.85 -13.90
C LYS A 179 -0.69 -31.50 -13.17
N GLN A 180 -0.10 -31.45 -11.98
CA GLN A 180 0.09 -30.20 -11.25
C GLN A 180 1.02 -29.24 -12.02
N PHE A 181 2.16 -29.73 -12.50
CA PHE A 181 3.08 -28.91 -13.31
C PHE A 181 2.49 -28.51 -14.68
N ASP A 182 1.65 -29.35 -15.27
CA ASP A 182 0.91 -29.01 -16.50
C ASP A 182 -0.04 -27.83 -16.27
N GLY A 183 -0.83 -27.88 -15.19
CA GLY A 183 -1.71 -26.78 -14.78
C GLY A 183 -0.95 -25.48 -14.47
N GLN A 184 0.19 -25.57 -13.78
CA GLN A 184 1.06 -24.43 -13.52
C GLN A 184 1.64 -23.85 -14.82
N SER A 185 2.07 -24.71 -15.76
CA SER A 185 2.58 -24.28 -17.06
C SER A 185 1.53 -23.47 -17.81
N LEU A 186 0.28 -23.97 -17.89
CA LEU A 186 -0.84 -23.29 -18.55
C LEU A 186 -1.12 -21.91 -17.95
N GLN A 187 -1.09 -21.79 -16.61
CA GLN A 187 -1.29 -20.51 -15.93
C GLN A 187 -0.19 -19.50 -16.24
N ILE A 188 1.08 -19.93 -16.17
CA ILE A 188 2.21 -19.05 -16.47
C ILE A 188 2.21 -18.66 -17.96
N GLU A 189 1.84 -19.58 -18.86
CA GLU A 189 1.76 -19.33 -20.30
C GLU A 189 0.70 -18.26 -20.63
N GLN A 190 -0.48 -18.29 -19.99
CA GLN A 190 -1.49 -17.23 -20.11
C GLN A 190 -1.00 -15.87 -19.59
N GLN A 191 -0.26 -15.85 -18.47
CA GLN A 191 0.34 -14.62 -17.94
C GLN A 191 1.38 -14.04 -18.92
N VAL A 192 2.23 -14.90 -19.48
CA VAL A 192 3.25 -14.52 -20.49
C VAL A 192 2.60 -13.91 -21.73
N GLU A 193 1.53 -14.52 -22.27
CA GLU A 193 0.80 -13.94 -23.42
C GLU A 193 0.18 -12.59 -23.10
N THR A 194 -0.43 -12.45 -21.92
CA THR A 194 -1.04 -11.18 -21.49
C THR A 194 -0.01 -10.06 -21.38
N ILE A 195 1.17 -10.36 -20.84
CA ILE A 195 2.28 -9.39 -20.74
C ILE A 195 2.81 -9.04 -22.14
N LYS A 196 2.97 -10.02 -23.04
CA LYS A 196 3.40 -9.79 -24.42
C LYS A 196 2.45 -8.85 -25.18
N LEU A 197 1.14 -9.02 -25.03
CA LEU A 197 0.15 -8.13 -25.64
C LEU A 197 0.30 -6.68 -25.17
N ARG A 198 0.44 -6.45 -23.85
CA ARG A 198 0.66 -5.10 -23.30
C ARG A 198 1.95 -4.46 -23.78
N LEU A 199 3.01 -5.25 -23.96
CA LEU A 199 4.30 -4.75 -24.46
C LEU A 199 4.26 -4.29 -25.93
N GLN A 200 3.29 -4.72 -26.73
CA GLN A 200 3.12 -4.24 -28.10
C GLN A 200 2.75 -2.75 -28.15
N GLU A 201 2.12 -2.21 -27.10
CA GLU A 201 1.78 -0.79 -27.00
C GLU A 201 3.02 0.10 -26.81
N LYS A 202 4.19 -0.47 -26.44
CA LYS A 202 5.41 0.29 -26.13
C LYS A 202 5.85 1.20 -27.27
N ASN A 203 5.79 0.72 -28.52
CA ASN A 203 6.21 1.50 -29.69
C ASN A 203 5.32 2.73 -29.88
N SER A 204 4.00 2.59 -29.70
CA SER A 204 3.05 3.70 -29.81
C SER A 204 3.31 4.78 -28.78
N TYR A 205 3.61 4.41 -27.52
CA TYR A 205 3.97 5.39 -26.49
C TYR A 205 5.33 6.05 -26.75
N GLN A 206 6.30 5.36 -27.36
CA GLN A 206 7.59 5.96 -27.75
C GLN A 206 7.43 6.99 -28.87
N GLU A 207 6.60 6.70 -29.87
CA GLU A 207 6.27 7.66 -30.94
C GLU A 207 5.55 8.88 -30.38
N HIS A 208 4.58 8.68 -29.49
CA HIS A 208 3.85 9.77 -28.83
C HIS A 208 4.77 10.64 -27.96
N LEU A 209 5.75 10.04 -27.28
CA LEU A 209 6.76 10.77 -26.51
C LEU A 209 7.63 11.66 -27.41
N GLN A 210 8.05 11.14 -28.57
CA GLN A 210 8.82 11.91 -29.55
C GLN A 210 8.00 13.08 -30.09
N GLU A 211 6.74 12.86 -30.43
CA GLU A 211 5.83 13.91 -30.90
C GLU A 211 5.68 15.03 -29.86
N LEU A 212 5.35 14.68 -28.61
CA LEU A 212 5.24 15.64 -27.51
C LEU A 212 6.55 16.42 -27.28
N SER A 213 7.70 15.73 -27.33
CA SER A 213 9.00 16.40 -27.17
C SER A 213 9.29 17.41 -28.29
N THR A 214 8.86 17.11 -29.51
CA THR A 214 9.02 17.97 -30.67
C THR A 214 8.13 19.21 -30.55
N GLN A 215 6.87 19.02 -30.16
CA GLN A 215 5.93 20.12 -29.92
C GLN A 215 6.41 21.06 -28.80
N ILE A 216 6.87 20.52 -27.67
CA ILE A 216 7.42 21.31 -26.56
C ILE A 216 8.63 22.12 -27.02
N ASN A 217 9.55 21.52 -27.78
CA ASN A 217 10.73 22.22 -28.28
C ASN A 217 10.38 23.37 -29.23
N GLN A 218 9.41 23.16 -30.13
CA GLN A 218 8.93 24.21 -31.05
C GLN A 218 8.33 25.40 -30.28
N ILE A 219 7.44 25.15 -29.31
CA ILE A 219 6.79 26.21 -28.54
C ILE A 219 7.82 26.96 -27.67
N ASN A 220 8.80 26.25 -27.10
CA ASN A 220 9.88 26.86 -26.33
C ASN A 220 10.73 27.82 -27.17
N GLN A 221 11.09 27.44 -28.41
CA GLN A 221 11.85 28.31 -29.31
C GLN A 221 11.09 29.60 -29.63
N GLU A 222 9.80 29.48 -29.96
CA GLU A 222 8.96 30.65 -30.21
C GLU A 222 8.78 31.53 -28.96
N GLN A 223 8.72 30.91 -27.77
CA GLN A 223 8.65 31.63 -26.51
C GLN A 223 9.94 32.38 -26.18
N GLU A 224 11.12 31.82 -26.49
CA GLU A 224 12.39 32.54 -26.35
C GLU A 224 12.44 33.79 -27.23
N VAL A 225 11.96 33.70 -28.47
CA VAL A 225 11.87 34.85 -29.39
C VAL A 225 10.98 35.94 -28.80
N ASN A 226 9.79 35.57 -28.30
CA ASN A 226 8.87 36.52 -27.67
C ASN A 226 9.44 37.14 -26.39
N ASN A 227 10.15 36.37 -25.57
CA ASN A 227 10.81 36.88 -24.35
C ASN A 227 11.89 37.91 -24.69
N ARG A 228 12.73 37.64 -25.70
CA ARG A 228 13.76 38.59 -26.16
C ARG A 228 13.12 39.88 -26.67
N ARG A 229 12.03 39.77 -27.45
CA ARG A 229 11.30 40.94 -27.93
C ARG A 229 10.66 41.73 -26.80
N LEU A 230 10.05 41.06 -25.81
CA LEU A 230 9.48 41.70 -24.63
C LEU A 230 10.55 42.48 -23.85
N GLN A 231 11.73 41.89 -23.63
CA GLN A 231 12.82 42.53 -22.91
C GLN A 231 13.33 43.79 -23.65
N GLN A 232 13.43 43.72 -24.98
CA GLN A 232 13.78 44.89 -25.80
C GLN A 232 12.75 46.01 -25.63
N LEU A 233 11.46 45.71 -25.81
CA LEU A 233 10.38 46.70 -25.72
C LEU A 233 10.26 47.30 -24.30
N GLN A 234 10.44 46.49 -23.26
CA GLN A 234 10.48 46.97 -21.87
C GLN A 234 11.65 47.92 -21.62
N GLY A 235 12.82 47.68 -22.23
CA GLY A 235 13.96 48.59 -22.17
C GLY A 235 13.63 49.96 -22.79
N GLU A 236 13.03 49.96 -23.97
CA GLU A 236 12.61 51.17 -24.70
C GLU A 236 11.51 51.95 -23.93
N GLU A 237 10.51 51.25 -23.37
CA GLU A 237 9.45 51.86 -22.58
C GLU A 237 9.97 52.42 -21.24
N ASN A 238 10.92 51.75 -20.58
CA ASN A 238 11.55 52.27 -19.36
C ASN A 238 12.34 53.56 -19.63
N GLN A 239 13.03 53.65 -20.78
CA GLN A 239 13.70 54.88 -21.19
C GLN A 239 12.69 56.02 -21.37
N ARG A 240 11.56 55.75 -22.05
CA ARG A 240 10.47 56.71 -22.22
C ARG A 240 9.90 57.19 -20.88
N GLN A 241 9.61 56.29 -19.95
CA GLN A 241 9.11 56.64 -18.61
C GLN A 241 10.10 57.48 -17.79
N ASN A 242 11.41 57.23 -17.92
CA ASN A 242 12.42 58.04 -17.26
C ASN A 242 12.44 59.48 -17.81
N TRP A 243 12.31 59.64 -19.14
CA TRP A 243 12.16 60.95 -19.75
C TRP A 243 10.85 61.64 -19.33
N GLU A 244 9.73 60.91 -19.21
CA GLU A 244 8.46 61.46 -18.69
C GLU A 244 8.60 62.00 -17.25
N LYS A 245 9.29 61.27 -16.37
CA LYS A 245 9.58 61.73 -14.99
C LYS A 245 10.47 62.97 -14.97
N GLN A 246 11.51 63.00 -15.81
CA GLN A 246 12.38 64.18 -15.94
C GLN A 246 11.61 65.39 -16.48
N LEU A 247 10.71 65.19 -17.45
CA LEU A 247 9.84 66.24 -17.96
C LEU A 247 8.93 66.79 -16.86
N GLN A 248 8.35 65.92 -16.04
CA GLN A 248 7.50 66.33 -14.92
C GLN A 248 8.28 67.17 -13.90
N TRP A 249 9.47 66.71 -13.51
CA TRP A 249 10.34 67.44 -12.58
C TRP A 249 10.71 68.83 -13.11
N GLN A 250 11.11 68.95 -14.38
CA GLN A 250 11.45 70.24 -14.98
C GLN A 250 10.22 71.18 -15.10
N ARG A 251 9.02 70.64 -15.35
CA ARG A 251 7.77 71.42 -15.36
C ARG A 251 7.42 71.98 -13.98
N GLU A 252 7.72 71.24 -12.91
CA GLU A 252 7.53 71.71 -11.53
C GLU A 252 8.51 72.87 -11.21
N GLN A 253 9.76 72.76 -11.67
CA GLN A 253 10.74 73.86 -11.56
C GLN A 253 10.30 75.11 -12.34
N GLU A 254 9.75 74.94 -13.54
CA GLU A 254 9.26 76.06 -14.35
C GLU A 254 8.13 76.80 -13.66
N ARG A 255 7.18 76.07 -13.04
CA ARG A 255 6.09 76.65 -12.26
C ARG A 255 6.60 77.46 -11.07
N ALA A 256 7.59 76.94 -10.34
CA ALA A 256 8.17 77.64 -9.20
C ALA A 256 8.85 78.96 -9.63
N LEU A 257 9.61 78.91 -10.73
CA LEU A 257 10.30 80.07 -11.27
C LEU A 257 9.32 81.14 -11.80
N LEU A 258 8.22 80.72 -12.44
CA LEU A 258 7.15 81.63 -12.87
C LEU A 258 6.52 82.37 -11.70
N ALA A 259 6.24 81.69 -10.58
CA ALA A 259 5.69 82.33 -9.38
C ALA A 259 6.67 83.34 -8.76
N GLU A 260 7.98 83.07 -8.79
CA GLU A 260 9.01 84.01 -8.32
C GLU A 260 9.08 85.26 -9.21
N ILE A 261 9.02 85.10 -10.54
CA ILE A 261 8.98 86.21 -11.50
C ILE A 261 7.74 87.07 -11.26
N GLU A 262 6.56 86.46 -11.11
CA GLU A 262 5.30 87.18 -10.89
C GLU A 262 5.35 88.01 -9.59
N ARG A 263 5.92 87.46 -8.52
CA ARG A 263 6.10 88.18 -7.24
C ARG A 263 7.00 89.41 -7.39
N LEU A 264 8.13 89.27 -8.07
CA LEU A 264 9.07 90.38 -8.31
C LEU A 264 8.44 91.47 -9.21
N ASP A 265 7.62 91.08 -10.18
CA ASP A 265 6.91 92.02 -11.06
C ASP A 265 5.84 92.82 -10.29
N GLN A 266 5.11 92.17 -9.38
CA GLN A 266 4.18 92.86 -8.47
C GLN A 266 4.87 93.86 -7.55
N GLU A 267 6.05 93.50 -7.01
CA GLU A 267 6.86 94.39 -6.18
C GLU A 267 7.36 95.61 -6.97
N LYS A 268 7.79 95.40 -8.23
CA LYS A 268 8.16 96.48 -9.14
C LYS A 268 6.99 97.43 -9.41
N VAL A 269 5.82 96.91 -9.74
CA VAL A 269 4.61 97.73 -10.03
C VAL A 269 4.24 98.61 -8.82
N SER A 270 4.37 98.08 -7.60
CA SER A 270 4.13 98.86 -6.38
C SER A 270 5.09 100.05 -6.24
N LEU A 271 6.39 99.81 -6.48
CA LEU A 271 7.42 100.85 -6.41
C LEU A 271 7.30 101.88 -7.55
N ASP A 272 6.95 101.45 -8.76
CA ASP A 272 6.70 102.35 -9.90
C ASP A 272 5.52 103.30 -9.61
N ASN A 273 4.47 102.80 -8.96
CA ASN A 273 3.35 103.63 -8.51
C ASN A 273 3.78 104.69 -7.48
N GLN A 274 4.63 104.31 -6.51
CA GLN A 274 5.20 105.27 -5.55
C GLN A 274 6.07 106.32 -6.24
N LEU A 275 6.88 105.93 -7.22
CA LEU A 275 7.74 106.83 -7.97
C LEU A 275 6.92 107.80 -8.84
N ASN A 276 5.81 107.35 -9.43
CA ASN A 276 4.89 108.21 -10.18
C ASN A 276 4.19 109.25 -9.29
N GLN A 277 3.79 108.88 -8.06
CA GLN A 277 3.24 109.84 -7.10
C GLN A 277 4.25 110.95 -6.77
N ILE A 278 5.51 110.59 -6.53
CA ILE A 278 6.60 111.57 -6.30
C ILE A 278 6.82 112.48 -7.52
N ARG A 279 6.78 111.92 -8.75
CA ARG A 279 6.88 112.71 -9.99
C ARG A 279 5.78 113.76 -10.14
N THR A 280 4.55 113.46 -9.73
CA THR A 280 3.44 114.43 -9.81
C THR A 280 3.64 115.65 -8.89
N ILE A 281 4.23 115.45 -7.70
CA ILE A 281 4.58 116.54 -6.77
C ILE A 281 5.71 117.40 -7.38
N LEU A 282 6.71 116.77 -7.99
CA LEU A 282 7.82 117.48 -8.64
C LEU A 282 7.37 118.31 -9.86
N HIS A 283 6.31 117.91 -10.58
CA HIS A 283 5.79 118.65 -11.74
C HIS A 283 5.07 119.97 -11.35
N ARG A 284 4.55 120.09 -10.12
CA ARG A 284 3.89 121.32 -9.61
C ARG A 284 4.85 122.35 -9.01
N LYS A 285 6.16 122.15 -9.19
CA LYS A 285 7.25 122.99 -8.66
C LYS A 285 7.05 124.49 -8.89
N ASN A 286 6.74 124.90 -10.12
CA ASN A 286 6.72 126.32 -10.48
C ASN A 286 5.48 127.05 -9.91
N GLU A 287 4.37 126.35 -9.71
CA GLU A 287 3.13 126.90 -9.09
C GLU A 287 3.30 127.12 -7.57
N ILE A 288 3.98 126.19 -6.89
CA ILE A 288 4.25 126.26 -5.44
C ILE A 288 5.27 127.37 -5.14
N ILE A 289 6.26 127.57 -6.01
CA ILE A 289 7.29 128.62 -5.85
C ILE A 289 6.71 130.03 -6.07
N THR A 290 5.90 130.24 -7.12
CA THR A 290 5.33 131.58 -7.43
C THR A 290 4.28 132.05 -6.41
N ALA A 291 3.51 131.13 -5.83
CA ALA A 291 2.58 131.45 -4.74
C ALA A 291 3.31 131.88 -3.45
N HIS A 292 4.53 131.38 -3.21
CA HIS A 292 5.37 131.76 -2.07
C HIS A 292 5.94 133.18 -2.22
N GLU A 293 6.30 133.61 -3.42
CA GLU A 293 6.83 134.95 -3.71
C GLU A 293 5.80 136.07 -3.53
N ARG A 294 4.50 135.79 -3.74
CA ARG A 294 3.40 136.76 -3.49
C ARG A 294 3.13 137.01 -2.00
N LEU A 295 3.31 135.99 -1.15
CA LEU A 295 3.25 136.14 0.31
C LEU A 295 4.35 137.11 0.79
N MET A 296 5.54 136.99 0.22
CA MET A 296 6.73 137.76 0.57
C MET A 296 6.61 139.28 0.29
N ASN A 297 5.82 139.69 -0.71
CA ASN A 297 5.57 141.11 -1.03
C ASN A 297 4.52 141.77 -0.12
N LEU A 298 3.57 141.00 0.43
CA LEU A 298 2.60 141.49 1.41
C LEU A 298 3.26 141.71 2.78
N ASP A 299 4.25 140.88 3.13
CA ASP A 299 5.11 141.04 4.32
C ASP A 299 5.94 142.35 4.28
N GLN A 300 6.35 142.84 3.10
CA GLN A 300 7.13 144.09 2.97
C GLN A 300 6.32 145.38 3.21
N LYS A 301 5.00 145.38 2.99
CA LYS A 301 4.11 146.54 3.25
C LYS A 301 3.69 146.66 4.71
N GLU A 302 3.63 145.55 5.45
CA GLU A 302 3.55 145.57 6.92
C GLU A 302 4.81 146.23 7.52
N ALA A 303 5.98 145.96 6.93
CA ALA A 303 7.27 146.42 7.43
C ALA A 303 7.48 147.96 7.45
N SER A 304 6.73 148.75 6.67
CA SER A 304 6.89 150.23 6.69
C SER A 304 6.05 150.90 7.77
N LEU A 305 4.84 150.40 8.06
CA LEU A 305 4.01 150.81 9.20
C LEU A 305 4.58 150.30 10.53
N SER A 306 5.32 149.18 10.48
CA SER A 306 6.12 148.71 11.62
C SER A 306 7.36 149.58 11.90
N SER A 307 7.84 150.42 10.97
CA SER A 307 9.03 151.27 11.20
C SER A 307 8.78 152.48 12.13
N GLN A 308 7.55 153.03 12.13
CA GLN A 308 7.13 154.06 13.11
C GLN A 308 6.75 153.43 14.46
N LEU A 309 6.31 152.17 14.45
CA LEU A 309 6.28 151.33 15.65
C LEU A 309 7.71 151.01 16.13
N GLN A 310 8.68 150.89 15.22
CA GLN A 310 10.09 150.58 15.54
C GLN A 310 10.81 151.71 16.27
N ALA A 311 10.50 153.00 16.09
CA ALA A 311 11.13 154.03 16.92
C ALA A 311 10.64 153.98 18.39
N TRP A 312 9.38 153.60 18.60
CA TRP A 312 8.81 153.32 19.93
C TRP A 312 9.28 151.96 20.48
N GLN A 313 9.40 150.94 19.62
CA GLN A 313 9.94 149.64 19.96
C GLN A 313 11.47 149.66 20.15
N GLN A 314 12.25 150.55 19.55
CA GLN A 314 13.72 150.56 19.64
C GLN A 314 14.19 150.94 21.05
N ALA A 315 13.51 151.91 21.68
CA ALA A 315 13.72 152.22 23.09
C ALA A 315 13.25 151.07 24.02
N GLN A 316 12.27 150.25 23.59
CA GLN A 316 11.82 149.02 24.29
C GLN A 316 12.81 147.88 24.07
N TYR A 317 13.35 147.80 22.86
CA TYR A 317 14.24 146.80 22.34
C TYR A 317 15.61 146.93 22.99
N ASP A 318 16.14 148.14 23.23
CA ASP A 318 17.41 148.30 23.93
C ASP A 318 17.32 147.82 25.40
N LYS A 319 16.17 148.00 26.06
CA LYS A 319 15.88 147.38 27.37
C LYS A 319 15.81 145.85 27.25
N GLN A 320 15.08 145.36 26.25
CA GLN A 320 14.86 143.92 26.01
C GLN A 320 16.13 143.20 25.49
N GLN A 321 17.07 143.90 24.86
CA GLN A 321 18.34 143.38 24.35
C GLN A 321 19.35 143.11 25.47
N LEU A 322 19.38 143.95 26.50
CA LEU A 322 20.20 143.69 27.69
C LEU A 322 19.62 142.53 28.52
N GLU A 323 18.29 142.37 28.56
CA GLU A 323 17.62 141.19 29.13
C GLU A 323 17.82 139.92 28.28
N GLN A 324 17.79 140.03 26.94
CA GLN A 324 18.03 138.92 26.01
C GLN A 324 19.49 138.45 25.98
N LYS A 325 20.49 139.34 26.15
CA LYS A 325 21.90 138.93 26.25
C LYS A 325 22.18 138.08 27.48
N LEU A 326 21.47 138.36 28.58
CA LEU A 326 21.50 137.51 29.79
C LEU A 326 20.81 136.16 29.54
N GLN A 327 19.71 136.15 28.77
CA GLN A 327 18.94 134.94 28.43
C GLN A 327 19.60 134.06 27.34
N GLN A 328 20.37 134.64 26.42
CA GLN A 328 21.08 133.92 25.35
C GLN A 328 22.19 133.02 25.89
N LYS A 329 22.98 133.49 26.86
CA LYS A 329 24.00 132.64 27.52
C LYS A 329 23.40 131.46 28.30
N ILE A 330 22.12 131.55 28.69
CA ILE A 330 21.39 130.47 29.37
C ILE A 330 20.82 129.46 28.34
N ASN A 331 20.54 129.90 27.11
CA ASN A 331 19.95 129.07 26.04
C ASN A 331 20.98 128.24 25.23
N GLU A 332 22.27 128.61 25.22
CA GLU A 332 23.35 127.85 24.54
C GLU A 332 23.48 126.40 25.05
N PHE A 333 23.12 126.15 26.31
CA PHE A 333 23.18 124.81 26.91
C PHE A 333 21.90 123.98 26.72
N THR A 334 20.84 124.51 26.11
CA THR A 334 19.51 123.87 26.12
C THR A 334 19.28 122.87 24.99
N LEU A 335 19.87 123.08 23.81
CA LEU A 335 19.73 122.18 22.65
C LEU A 335 20.51 120.85 22.79
N PRO A 336 21.77 120.85 23.30
CA PRO A 336 22.50 119.59 23.52
C PRO A 336 21.83 118.69 24.56
N ILE A 337 21.21 119.27 25.60
CA ILE A 337 20.48 118.51 26.64
C ILE A 337 19.28 117.76 26.04
N GLN A 338 18.50 118.39 25.16
CA GLN A 338 17.34 117.76 24.50
C GLN A 338 17.71 116.64 23.51
N GLN A 339 18.84 116.77 22.81
CA GLN A 339 19.31 115.74 21.87
C GLN A 339 19.84 114.50 22.61
N THR A 340 20.58 114.70 23.70
CA THR A 340 21.09 113.60 24.52
C THR A 340 19.95 112.87 25.27
N SER A 341 18.88 113.56 25.69
CA SER A 341 17.73 112.94 26.34
C SER A 341 16.89 112.07 25.39
N ALA A 342 16.64 112.52 24.16
CA ALA A 342 15.86 111.76 23.17
C ALA A 342 16.56 110.45 22.74
N ARG A 343 17.90 110.47 22.63
CA ARG A 343 18.69 109.27 22.28
C ARG A 343 18.68 108.23 23.42
N LEU A 344 18.60 108.67 24.67
CA LEU A 344 18.46 107.79 25.84
C LEU A 344 17.10 107.11 25.90
N GLU A 345 16.01 107.75 25.45
CA GLU A 345 14.67 107.14 25.38
C GLU A 345 14.58 106.05 24.28
N GLU A 346 15.16 106.29 23.10
CA GLU A 346 15.20 105.34 21.99
C GLU A 346 15.94 104.05 22.37
N LEU A 347 17.12 104.18 22.98
CA LEU A 347 17.90 103.03 23.48
C LEU A 347 17.14 102.29 24.61
N GLY A 348 16.32 102.99 25.40
CA GLY A 348 15.48 102.39 26.43
C GLY A 348 14.36 101.49 25.88
N ARG A 349 13.74 101.84 24.73
CA ARG A 349 12.72 101.00 24.09
C ARG A 349 13.32 99.73 23.48
N GLN A 350 14.47 99.86 22.81
CA GLN A 350 15.17 98.71 22.20
C GLN A 350 15.69 97.72 23.25
N GLU A 351 16.07 98.20 24.44
CA GLU A 351 16.41 97.35 25.58
C GLU A 351 15.22 96.50 26.05
N GLN A 352 14.03 97.10 26.19
CA GLN A 352 12.82 96.41 26.63
C GLN A 352 12.34 95.32 25.65
N GLU A 353 12.43 95.54 24.35
CA GLU A 353 12.05 94.54 23.34
C GLU A 353 13.03 93.36 23.30
N THR A 354 14.33 93.63 23.41
CA THR A 354 15.37 92.59 23.43
C THR A 354 15.32 91.76 24.71
N GLN A 355 14.93 92.38 25.84
CA GLN A 355 14.81 91.70 27.13
C GLN A 355 13.69 90.65 27.15
N LYS A 356 12.57 90.89 26.46
CA LYS A 356 11.43 89.94 26.38
C LYS A 356 11.79 88.61 25.69
N ILE A 357 12.69 88.63 24.72
CA ILE A 357 13.16 87.41 24.02
C ILE A 357 14.15 86.64 24.91
N ILE A 358 14.94 87.35 25.72
CA ILE A 358 15.91 86.74 26.65
C ILE A 358 15.22 86.11 27.86
N GLU A 359 14.05 86.62 28.28
CA GLU A 359 13.24 86.01 29.35
C GLU A 359 12.80 84.57 29.01
N GLN A 360 12.72 84.19 27.73
CA GLN A 360 12.39 82.83 27.27
C GLN A 360 13.61 81.89 27.18
N ALA A 361 14.81 82.35 27.55
CA ALA A 361 16.06 81.57 27.47
C ALA A 361 16.01 80.26 28.27
N GLY A 362 15.38 80.27 29.45
CA GLY A 362 15.29 79.09 30.32
C GLY A 362 14.50 77.96 29.69
N ASP A 363 13.37 78.28 29.03
CA ASP A 363 12.49 77.30 28.41
C ASP A 363 13.12 76.67 27.15
N ILE A 364 13.84 77.47 26.36
CA ILE A 364 14.55 77.01 25.16
C ILE A 364 15.71 76.08 25.55
N GLN A 365 16.48 76.43 26.60
CA GLN A 365 17.60 75.61 27.06
C GLN A 365 17.12 74.27 27.66
N ALA A 366 16.05 74.28 28.44
CA ALA A 366 15.41 73.05 28.93
C ALA A 366 14.86 72.18 27.79
N GLY A 367 14.35 72.79 26.71
CA GLY A 367 13.89 72.08 25.51
C GLY A 367 15.03 71.39 24.74
N LEU A 368 16.18 72.05 24.62
CA LEU A 368 17.38 71.49 23.97
C LEU A 368 17.99 70.31 24.74
N GLU A 369 18.01 70.38 26.07
CA GLU A 369 18.47 69.27 26.91
C GLU A 369 17.59 68.03 26.73
N LYS A 370 16.26 68.21 26.69
CA LYS A 370 15.30 67.13 26.40
C LYS A 370 15.47 66.57 24.99
N LEU A 371 15.66 67.42 23.99
CA LEU A 371 15.91 66.98 22.61
C LEU A 371 17.17 66.12 22.51
N ASN A 372 18.26 66.54 23.13
CA ASN A 372 19.53 65.80 23.13
C ASN A 372 19.43 64.46 23.88
N TYR A 373 18.75 64.43 25.02
CA TYR A 373 18.46 63.19 25.75
C TYR A 373 17.69 62.18 24.88
N HIS A 374 16.61 62.62 24.22
CA HIS A 374 15.83 61.74 23.35
C HIS A 374 16.58 61.32 22.08
N ARG A 375 17.43 62.18 21.49
CA ARG A 375 18.30 61.81 20.34
C ARG A 375 19.30 60.73 20.71
N GLN A 376 19.99 60.86 21.85
CA GLN A 376 20.93 59.84 22.33
C GLN A 376 20.21 58.52 22.62
N ARG A 377 19.05 58.59 23.29
CA ARG A 377 18.23 57.41 23.59
C ARG A 377 17.70 56.72 22.32
N LEU A 378 17.34 57.48 21.29
CA LEU A 378 16.89 56.94 20.01
C LEU A 378 18.03 56.21 19.29
N GLN A 379 19.25 56.76 19.27
CA GLN A 379 20.42 56.09 18.68
C GLN A 379 20.77 54.77 19.39
N GLU A 380 20.63 54.69 20.71
CA GLU A 380 20.79 53.44 21.47
C GLU A 380 19.74 52.39 21.07
N LEU A 381 18.47 52.80 20.97
CA LEU A 381 17.37 51.91 20.62
C LEU A 381 17.41 51.47 19.15
N ASP A 382 17.83 52.33 18.22
CA ASP A 382 18.06 51.95 16.82
C ASP A 382 19.18 50.89 16.70
N ARG A 383 20.25 50.97 17.52
CA ARG A 383 21.30 49.94 17.57
C ARG A 383 20.79 48.61 18.14
N LEU A 384 19.95 48.66 19.18
CA LEU A 384 19.32 47.46 19.75
C LEU A 384 18.32 46.83 18.77
N ALA A 385 17.57 47.65 18.03
CA ALA A 385 16.62 47.19 17.00
C ALA A 385 17.31 46.38 15.89
N LEU A 386 18.50 46.82 15.43
CA LEU A 386 19.30 46.09 14.44
C LEU A 386 19.75 44.70 14.92
N LYS A 387 19.96 44.51 16.22
CA LYS A 387 20.30 43.20 16.81
C LYS A 387 19.05 42.35 17.11
N TYR A 388 17.96 42.99 17.51
CA TYR A 388 16.70 42.33 17.84
C TYR A 388 15.98 41.76 16.60
N ALA A 389 15.95 42.50 15.48
CA ALA A 389 15.24 42.11 14.27
C ALA A 389 15.63 40.71 13.72
N PRO A 390 16.93 40.35 13.53
CA PRO A 390 17.29 39.02 13.05
C PRO A 390 16.99 37.91 14.07
N LEU A 391 17.15 38.18 15.37
CA LEU A 391 16.82 37.20 16.42
C LEU A 391 15.31 36.95 16.51
N ASN A 392 14.49 37.98 16.40
CA ASN A 392 13.04 37.86 16.40
C ASN A 392 12.53 37.14 15.13
N SER A 393 13.19 37.36 13.98
CA SER A 393 12.96 36.57 12.76
C SER A 393 13.32 35.10 12.97
N ARG A 394 14.50 34.81 13.55
CA ARG A 394 14.94 33.44 13.83
C ARG A 394 14.01 32.73 14.83
N LYS A 395 13.52 33.43 15.84
CA LYS A 395 12.48 32.94 16.77
C LYS A 395 11.20 32.56 16.03
N ALA A 396 10.73 33.40 15.10
CA ALA A 396 9.55 33.11 14.30
C ALA A 396 9.76 31.87 13.41
N ASP A 397 10.93 31.74 12.79
CA ASP A 397 11.30 30.58 11.97
C ASP A 397 11.36 29.28 12.79
N LEU A 398 12.01 29.30 13.96
CA LEU A 398 12.11 28.16 14.86
C LEU A 398 10.73 27.72 15.38
N ASN A 399 9.86 28.67 15.73
CA ASN A 399 8.47 28.38 16.09
C ASN A 399 7.70 27.74 14.93
N MET A 400 7.87 28.24 13.70
CA MET A 400 7.25 27.65 12.52
C MET A 400 7.73 26.21 12.28
N GLN A 401 9.02 25.93 12.48
CA GLN A 401 9.59 24.59 12.34
C GLN A 401 9.08 23.64 13.44
N LEU A 402 8.97 24.10 14.69
CA LEU A 402 8.40 23.32 15.79
C LEU A 402 6.93 22.97 15.55
N GLU A 403 6.11 23.91 15.08
CA GLU A 403 4.72 23.64 14.74
C GLU A 403 4.59 22.67 13.56
N ARG A 404 5.53 22.69 12.60
CA ARG A 404 5.59 21.68 11.52
C ARG A 404 5.90 20.28 12.05
N GLU A 405 6.87 20.14 12.96
CA GLU A 405 7.20 18.83 13.55
C GLU A 405 6.04 18.31 14.40
N LYS A 406 5.41 19.18 15.20
CA LYS A 406 4.19 18.85 15.94
C LYS A 406 3.06 18.39 15.02
N ALA A 407 2.83 19.09 13.91
CA ALA A 407 1.81 18.73 12.92
C ALA A 407 2.08 17.36 12.26
N LYS A 408 3.34 17.01 11.99
CA LYS A 408 3.71 15.68 11.47
C LYS A 408 3.38 14.57 12.46
N ILE A 409 3.70 14.77 13.74
CA ILE A 409 3.43 13.80 14.81
C ILE A 409 1.91 13.64 14.99
N ASN A 410 1.15 14.74 15.02
CA ASN A 410 -0.31 14.72 15.08
C ASN A 410 -0.94 13.99 13.88
N ALA A 411 -0.48 14.27 12.66
CA ALA A 411 -0.99 13.60 11.46
C ALA A 411 -0.75 12.07 11.51
N ARG A 412 0.43 11.64 12.00
CA ARG A 412 0.74 10.22 12.18
C ARG A 412 -0.14 9.58 13.26
N TRP A 413 -0.36 10.28 14.37
CA TRP A 413 -1.26 9.82 15.44
C TRP A 413 -2.70 9.67 14.93
N GLU A 414 -3.23 10.66 14.20
CA GLU A 414 -4.58 10.57 13.61
C GLU A 414 -4.71 9.42 12.60
N GLN A 415 -3.67 9.18 11.78
CA GLN A 415 -3.65 8.06 10.84
C GLN A 415 -3.71 6.72 11.57
N LEU A 416 -2.88 6.54 12.60
CA LEU A 416 -2.85 5.30 13.38
C LEU A 416 -4.14 5.10 14.19
N GLN A 417 -4.76 6.17 14.69
CA GLN A 417 -6.08 6.10 15.34
C GLN A 417 -7.17 5.61 14.39
N ARG A 418 -7.18 6.08 13.13
CA ARG A 418 -8.11 5.56 12.12
C ARG A 418 -7.85 4.09 11.81
N ASN A 419 -6.59 3.69 11.71
CA ASN A 419 -6.22 2.28 11.49
C ASN A 419 -6.69 1.40 12.65
N ARG A 420 -6.44 1.82 13.89
CA ARG A 420 -6.92 1.16 15.11
C ARG A 420 -8.44 0.95 15.06
N GLN A 421 -9.20 1.99 14.76
CA GLN A 421 -10.66 1.90 14.68
C GLN A 421 -11.13 0.93 13.57
N GLN A 422 -10.45 0.89 12.43
CA GLN A 422 -10.74 -0.08 11.37
C GLN A 422 -10.47 -1.52 11.85
N LEU A 423 -9.30 -1.78 12.43
CA LEU A 423 -8.93 -3.09 12.96
C LEU A 423 -9.91 -3.56 14.05
N GLU A 424 -10.28 -2.68 14.99
CA GLU A 424 -11.29 -2.97 16.02
C GLU A 424 -12.64 -3.41 15.41
N THR A 425 -13.11 -2.74 14.35
CA THR A 425 -14.38 -3.10 13.69
C THR A 425 -14.33 -4.43 12.96
N GLU A 426 -13.17 -4.82 12.45
CA GLU A 426 -12.98 -6.11 11.79
C GLU A 426 -12.88 -7.26 12.81
N ILE A 427 -12.16 -7.03 13.92
CA ILE A 427 -12.04 -7.98 15.04
C ILE A 427 -13.40 -8.21 15.72
N ALA A 428 -14.23 -7.17 15.85
CA ALA A 428 -15.57 -7.29 16.41
C ALA A 428 -16.49 -8.27 15.63
N ARG A 429 -16.17 -8.61 14.37
CA ARG A 429 -16.94 -9.57 13.55
C ARG A 429 -16.55 -11.03 13.78
N ILE A 430 -15.43 -11.31 14.45
CA ILE A 430 -14.92 -12.67 14.70
C ILE A 430 -15.98 -13.58 15.34
N PRO A 431 -16.70 -13.17 16.41
CA PRO A 431 -17.66 -14.06 17.07
C PRO A 431 -18.77 -14.52 16.13
N LEU A 432 -19.23 -13.62 15.26
CA LEU A 432 -20.30 -13.87 14.31
C LEU A 432 -19.83 -14.80 13.17
N LEU A 433 -18.62 -14.58 12.64
CA LEU A 433 -18.00 -15.45 11.64
C LEU A 433 -17.71 -16.86 12.19
N ARG A 434 -17.28 -16.96 13.47
CA ARG A 434 -17.09 -18.26 14.15
C ARG A 434 -18.41 -19.00 14.31
N GLU A 435 -19.49 -18.31 14.65
CA GLU A 435 -20.83 -18.91 14.75
C GLU A 435 -21.33 -19.43 13.39
N GLU A 436 -21.13 -18.67 12.32
CA GLU A 436 -21.46 -19.10 10.95
C GLU A 436 -20.65 -20.34 10.52
N ALA A 437 -19.34 -20.36 10.79
CA ALA A 437 -18.48 -21.51 10.49
C ALA A 437 -18.94 -22.76 11.25
N LEU A 438 -19.31 -22.63 12.53
CA LEU A 438 -19.84 -23.72 13.35
C LEU A 438 -21.15 -24.29 12.77
N ASN A 439 -22.04 -23.43 12.30
CA ASN A 439 -23.29 -23.86 11.67
C ASN A 439 -23.07 -24.56 10.33
N LEU A 440 -22.14 -24.06 9.51
CA LEU A 440 -21.74 -24.73 8.26
C LEU A 440 -21.11 -26.09 8.52
N ALA A 441 -20.23 -26.22 9.51
CA ALA A 441 -19.62 -27.50 9.90
C ALA A 441 -20.66 -28.53 10.32
N LYS A 442 -21.67 -28.13 11.10
CA LYS A 442 -22.80 -29.00 11.46
C LYS A 442 -23.54 -29.49 10.22
N ARG A 443 -23.82 -28.60 9.26
CA ARG A 443 -24.57 -28.94 8.05
C ARG A 443 -23.78 -29.85 7.11
N ILE A 444 -22.47 -29.65 6.95
CA ILE A 444 -21.59 -30.53 6.19
C ILE A 444 -21.60 -31.94 6.82
N LYS A 445 -21.51 -32.03 8.16
CA LYS A 445 -21.56 -33.31 8.88
C LYS A 445 -22.90 -34.05 8.70
N GLU A 446 -24.02 -33.34 8.58
CA GLU A 446 -25.31 -33.95 8.23
C GLU A 446 -25.32 -34.50 6.80
N LEU A 447 -24.76 -33.77 5.84
CA LEU A 447 -24.65 -34.21 4.46
C LEU A 447 -23.69 -35.39 4.30
N ASP A 448 -22.61 -35.47 5.08
CA ASP A 448 -21.70 -36.63 5.13
C ASP A 448 -22.43 -37.90 5.60
N LYS A 449 -23.31 -37.77 6.60
CA LYS A 449 -24.18 -38.87 7.03
C LYS A 449 -25.16 -39.29 5.93
N LYS A 450 -25.73 -38.33 5.19
CA LYS A 450 -26.61 -38.63 4.05
C LYS A 450 -25.84 -39.29 2.89
N GLN A 451 -24.59 -38.92 2.66
CA GLN A 451 -23.75 -39.53 1.63
C GLN A 451 -23.42 -40.99 1.95
N THR A 452 -22.99 -41.26 3.19
CA THR A 452 -22.75 -42.64 3.64
C THR A 452 -24.04 -43.47 3.67
N TYR A 453 -25.20 -42.84 3.90
CA TYR A 453 -26.49 -43.50 3.73
C TYR A 453 -26.80 -43.79 2.26
N CYS A 454 -26.53 -42.86 1.35
CA CYS A 454 -26.68 -43.04 -0.10
C CYS A 454 -25.88 -44.25 -0.61
N GLU A 455 -24.61 -44.35 -0.23
CA GLU A 455 -23.72 -45.48 -0.59
C GLU A 455 -24.32 -46.83 -0.15
N ARG A 456 -24.91 -46.90 1.05
CA ARG A 456 -25.58 -48.11 1.54
C ARG A 456 -26.85 -48.45 0.77
N VAL A 457 -27.59 -47.45 0.30
CA VAL A 457 -28.80 -47.67 -0.51
C VAL A 457 -28.42 -48.10 -1.93
N GLU A 458 -27.35 -47.56 -2.51
CA GLU A 458 -26.78 -48.01 -3.79
C GLU A 458 -26.28 -49.47 -3.70
N GLU A 459 -25.60 -49.85 -2.62
CA GLU A 459 -25.21 -51.24 -2.38
C GLU A 459 -26.44 -52.17 -2.32
N LYS A 460 -27.52 -51.78 -1.64
CA LYS A 460 -28.77 -52.56 -1.62
C LYS A 460 -29.43 -52.66 -2.99
N GLU A 461 -29.44 -51.58 -3.77
CA GLU A 461 -29.96 -51.57 -5.13
C GLU A 461 -29.16 -52.52 -6.02
N THR A 462 -27.83 -52.46 -5.98
CA THR A 462 -26.97 -53.35 -6.77
C THR A 462 -27.15 -54.81 -6.40
N LEU A 463 -27.28 -55.14 -5.10
CA LEU A 463 -27.60 -56.50 -4.65
C LEU A 463 -28.94 -56.98 -5.22
N LYS A 464 -30.00 -56.15 -5.14
CA LYS A 464 -31.31 -56.50 -5.70
C LYS A 464 -31.30 -56.63 -7.23
N GLN A 465 -30.46 -55.87 -7.93
CA GLN A 465 -30.25 -56.04 -9.38
C GLN A 465 -29.54 -57.36 -9.71
N VAL A 466 -28.60 -57.80 -8.88
CA VAL A 466 -27.93 -59.10 -9.01
C VAL A 466 -28.92 -60.24 -8.74
N ASP A 467 -29.73 -60.14 -7.70
CA ASP A 467 -30.79 -61.11 -7.38
C ASP A 467 -31.76 -61.25 -8.57
N LYS A 468 -32.25 -60.12 -9.11
CA LYS A 468 -33.13 -60.11 -10.29
C LYS A 468 -32.48 -60.78 -11.50
N LYS A 469 -31.19 -60.52 -11.76
CA LYS A 469 -30.45 -61.18 -12.85
C LYS A 469 -30.35 -62.69 -12.66
N SER A 470 -30.13 -63.15 -11.42
CA SER A 470 -30.09 -64.57 -11.11
C SER A 470 -31.45 -65.24 -11.34
N LEU A 471 -32.55 -64.60 -10.92
CA LEU A 471 -33.91 -65.09 -11.15
C LEU A 471 -34.24 -65.17 -12.66
N LEU A 472 -33.85 -64.17 -13.45
CA LEU A 472 -33.96 -64.17 -14.91
C LEU A 472 -33.22 -65.32 -15.57
N GLU A 473 -32.03 -65.64 -15.07
CA GLU A 473 -31.21 -66.74 -15.61
C GLU A 473 -31.79 -68.11 -15.23
N GLN A 474 -32.38 -68.24 -14.05
CA GLN A 474 -33.16 -69.43 -13.64
C GLN A 474 -34.43 -69.59 -14.48
N GLN A 475 -35.17 -68.50 -14.72
CA GLN A 475 -36.36 -68.51 -15.58
C GLN A 475 -36.00 -69.02 -16.98
N LYS A 476 -34.93 -68.50 -17.59
CA LYS A 476 -34.46 -68.97 -18.91
C LYS A 476 -34.15 -70.46 -18.94
N ARG A 477 -33.51 -71.00 -17.90
CA ARG A 477 -33.23 -72.45 -17.79
C ARG A 477 -34.51 -73.27 -17.74
N TYR A 478 -35.52 -72.81 -17.00
CA TYR A 478 -36.82 -73.48 -16.95
C TYR A 478 -37.60 -73.35 -18.27
N GLU A 479 -37.49 -72.22 -18.97
CA GLU A 479 -38.05 -72.04 -20.32
C GLU A 479 -37.40 -72.97 -21.34
N GLU A 480 -36.07 -73.16 -21.29
CA GLU A 480 -35.34 -74.13 -22.10
C GLU A 480 -35.81 -75.57 -21.81
N GLN A 481 -35.93 -75.95 -20.53
CA GLN A 481 -36.46 -77.26 -20.14
C GLN A 481 -37.92 -77.46 -20.58
N LEU A 482 -38.75 -76.41 -20.51
CA LEU A 482 -40.13 -76.45 -21.00
C LEU A 482 -40.15 -76.69 -22.52
N LEU A 483 -39.25 -76.04 -23.26
CA LEU A 483 -39.09 -76.23 -24.71
C LEU A 483 -38.69 -77.68 -25.04
N GLU A 484 -37.73 -78.25 -24.31
CA GLU A 484 -37.31 -79.65 -24.44
C GLU A 484 -38.45 -80.63 -24.15
N LEU A 485 -39.26 -80.38 -23.12
CA LEU A 485 -40.42 -81.21 -22.80
C LEU A 485 -41.54 -81.09 -23.84
N THR A 486 -41.69 -79.90 -24.44
CA THR A 486 -42.67 -79.64 -25.50
C THR A 486 -42.27 -80.38 -26.78
N ASP A 487 -41.01 -80.29 -27.19
CA ASP A 487 -40.44 -81.06 -28.32
C ASP A 487 -40.52 -82.58 -28.08
N LYS A 488 -40.34 -83.02 -26.82
CA LYS A 488 -40.54 -84.42 -26.42
C LYS A 488 -42.00 -84.88 -26.58
N LEU A 489 -42.98 -84.04 -26.23
CA LEU A 489 -44.41 -84.35 -26.42
C LEU A 489 -44.80 -84.35 -27.90
N GLU A 490 -44.27 -83.44 -28.72
CA GLU A 490 -44.50 -83.42 -30.17
C GLU A 490 -43.98 -84.70 -30.84
N LYS A 491 -42.76 -85.15 -30.49
CA LYS A 491 -42.19 -86.42 -30.98
C LYS A 491 -43.01 -87.64 -30.57
N LEU A 492 -43.67 -87.58 -29.41
CA LEU A 492 -44.57 -88.63 -28.90
C LEU A 492 -45.99 -88.58 -29.48
N ASN A 493 -46.31 -87.60 -30.33
CA ASN A 493 -47.64 -87.44 -30.95
C ASN A 493 -47.76 -88.14 -32.33
N ILE A 494 -46.66 -88.66 -32.87
CA ILE A 494 -46.62 -89.38 -34.15
C ILE A 494 -47.10 -90.84 -33.97
N PRO A 495 -47.99 -91.38 -34.82
CA PRO A 495 -48.35 -92.81 -34.82
C PRO A 495 -47.12 -93.69 -35.14
N ASP A 496 -46.92 -94.79 -34.41
CA ASP A 496 -45.76 -95.71 -34.51
C ASP A 496 -44.38 -95.17 -34.06
N SER A 497 -44.33 -94.22 -33.14
CA SER A 497 -43.05 -93.72 -32.57
C SER A 497 -42.48 -94.61 -31.45
N VAL A 498 -41.17 -94.89 -31.54
CA VAL A 498 -40.37 -95.64 -30.57
C VAL A 498 -39.87 -94.70 -29.46
N CYS A 499 -39.78 -95.19 -28.22
CA CYS A 499 -39.32 -94.39 -27.08
C CYS A 499 -37.88 -93.86 -27.28
N PRO A 500 -37.64 -92.53 -27.28
CA PRO A 500 -36.33 -91.95 -27.58
C PRO A 500 -35.26 -92.10 -26.47
N LEU A 501 -35.55 -92.85 -25.40
CA LEU A 501 -34.62 -93.14 -24.30
C LEU A 501 -34.29 -94.63 -24.17
N CYS A 502 -35.08 -95.54 -24.75
CA CYS A 502 -34.91 -96.99 -24.52
C CYS A 502 -35.27 -97.90 -25.71
N GLU A 503 -35.56 -97.37 -26.90
CA GLU A 503 -35.72 -98.11 -28.17
C GLU A 503 -36.76 -99.27 -28.19
N GLN A 504 -37.66 -99.35 -27.20
CA GLN A 504 -38.74 -100.36 -27.18
C GLN A 504 -40.04 -99.85 -27.82
N ASN A 505 -40.77 -100.76 -28.49
CA ASN A 505 -42.12 -100.53 -28.99
C ASN A 505 -43.08 -100.22 -27.83
N LEU A 506 -43.66 -99.03 -27.84
CA LEU A 506 -44.57 -98.57 -26.80
C LEU A 506 -45.97 -99.15 -27.02
N ASP A 507 -46.43 -100.03 -26.13
CA ASP A 507 -47.84 -100.40 -26.04
C ASP A 507 -48.68 -99.17 -25.62
N SER A 508 -49.97 -99.14 -26.01
CA SER A 508 -50.82 -97.94 -25.91
C SER A 508 -50.90 -97.41 -24.46
N HIS A 509 -50.82 -98.30 -23.47
CA HIS A 509 -50.83 -97.98 -22.05
C HIS A 509 -49.55 -97.27 -21.58
N HIS A 510 -48.36 -97.68 -22.05
CA HIS A 510 -47.09 -97.08 -21.63
C HIS A 510 -46.90 -95.68 -22.23
N ARG A 511 -47.37 -95.47 -23.48
CA ARG A 511 -47.36 -94.14 -24.13
C ARG A 511 -48.20 -93.13 -23.34
N HIS A 512 -49.40 -93.50 -22.90
CA HIS A 512 -50.25 -92.65 -22.06
C HIS A 512 -49.60 -92.33 -20.71
N GLN A 513 -48.86 -93.27 -20.12
CA GLN A 513 -48.18 -93.05 -18.84
C GLN A 513 -46.99 -92.09 -18.96
N VAL A 514 -46.22 -92.18 -20.07
CA VAL A 514 -45.11 -91.26 -20.36
C VAL A 514 -45.63 -89.87 -20.70
N ILE A 515 -46.68 -89.75 -21.51
CA ILE A 515 -47.34 -88.47 -21.81
C ILE A 515 -47.86 -87.83 -20.52
N ARG A 516 -48.56 -88.59 -19.67
CA ARG A 516 -49.06 -88.10 -18.37
C ARG A 516 -47.93 -87.63 -17.45
N LYS A 517 -46.83 -88.38 -17.33
CA LYS A 517 -45.67 -87.95 -16.53
C LYS A 517 -44.98 -86.72 -17.12
N THR A 518 -44.94 -86.60 -18.44
CA THR A 518 -44.32 -85.45 -19.12
C THR A 518 -45.18 -84.19 -18.99
N HIS A 519 -46.51 -84.31 -19.07
CA HIS A 519 -47.43 -83.22 -18.74
C HIS A 519 -47.36 -82.81 -17.27
N GLN A 520 -47.29 -83.76 -16.32
CA GLN A 520 -47.08 -83.43 -14.91
C GLN A 520 -45.75 -82.70 -14.68
N HIS A 521 -44.69 -83.05 -15.41
CA HIS A 521 -43.41 -82.36 -15.35
C HIS A 521 -43.49 -80.95 -15.97
N GLN A 522 -44.24 -80.76 -17.06
CA GLN A 522 -44.52 -79.44 -17.63
C GLN A 522 -45.30 -78.55 -16.65
N GLU A 523 -46.34 -79.06 -16.00
CA GLU A 523 -47.10 -78.33 -14.98
C GLU A 523 -46.19 -77.90 -13.81
N GLN A 524 -45.33 -78.81 -13.33
CA GLN A 524 -44.35 -78.49 -12.28
C GLN A 524 -43.37 -77.39 -12.70
N ILE A 525 -42.85 -77.42 -13.93
CA ILE A 525 -41.94 -76.38 -14.42
C ILE A 525 -42.69 -75.05 -14.64
N GLN A 526 -43.93 -75.08 -15.10
CA GLN A 526 -44.76 -73.88 -15.22
C GLN A 526 -45.05 -73.23 -13.87
N GLU A 527 -45.31 -74.03 -12.82
CA GLU A 527 -45.42 -73.53 -11.44
C GLU A 527 -44.11 -72.89 -10.95
N GLN A 528 -42.95 -73.47 -11.28
CA GLN A 528 -41.64 -72.87 -10.94
C GLN A 528 -41.41 -71.55 -11.69
N ILE A 529 -41.76 -71.46 -12.97
CA ILE A 529 -41.68 -70.21 -13.75
C ILE A 529 -42.59 -69.15 -13.15
N TRP A 530 -43.81 -69.52 -12.75
CA TRP A 530 -44.75 -68.57 -12.13
C TRP A 530 -44.24 -68.05 -10.78
N SER A 531 -43.69 -68.93 -9.93
CA SER A 531 -43.04 -68.56 -8.67
C SER A 531 -41.85 -67.60 -8.89
N LEU A 532 -41.03 -67.85 -9.91
CA LEU A 532 -39.92 -66.94 -10.27
C LEU A 532 -40.41 -65.58 -10.78
N GLN A 533 -41.48 -65.55 -11.57
CA GLN A 533 -42.10 -64.30 -12.04
C GLN A 533 -42.64 -63.45 -10.87
N GLU A 534 -43.20 -64.08 -9.84
CA GLU A 534 -43.65 -63.40 -8.63
C GLU A 534 -42.46 -62.81 -7.84
N GLN A 535 -41.40 -63.60 -7.65
CA GLN A 535 -40.16 -63.12 -7.00
C GLN A 535 -39.48 -61.99 -7.77
N MET A 536 -39.54 -62.01 -9.10
CA MET A 536 -39.06 -60.92 -9.95
C MET A 536 -39.91 -59.65 -9.81
N ALA A 537 -41.24 -59.78 -9.71
CA ALA A 537 -42.13 -58.65 -9.45
C ALA A 537 -41.86 -58.00 -8.08
N ASP A 538 -41.52 -58.80 -7.06
CA ASP A 538 -41.06 -58.29 -5.76
C ASP A 538 -39.74 -57.54 -5.86
N CYS A 539 -38.76 -58.09 -6.60
CA CYS A 539 -37.51 -57.39 -6.85
C CYS A 539 -37.72 -56.06 -7.58
N ASP A 540 -38.67 -56.00 -8.52
CA ASP A 540 -38.99 -54.76 -9.24
C ASP A 540 -39.64 -53.70 -8.36
N ARG A 541 -40.52 -54.11 -7.42
CA ARG A 541 -41.07 -53.19 -6.41
C ARG A 541 -39.97 -52.64 -5.49
N ASP A 542 -39.07 -53.50 -5.03
CA ASP A 542 -37.94 -53.11 -4.18
C ASP A 542 -36.98 -52.16 -4.91
N LEU A 543 -36.62 -52.45 -6.15
CA LEU A 543 -35.74 -51.60 -6.97
C LEU A 543 -36.38 -50.22 -7.22
N LYS A 544 -37.68 -50.16 -7.47
CA LYS A 544 -38.40 -48.89 -7.64
C LYS A 544 -38.36 -48.06 -6.35
N ARG A 545 -38.60 -48.67 -5.18
CA ARG A 545 -38.53 -47.99 -3.88
C ARG A 545 -37.12 -47.45 -3.59
N LEU A 546 -36.10 -48.28 -3.82
CA LEU A 546 -34.70 -47.89 -3.62
C LEU A 546 -34.28 -46.76 -4.58
N GLY A 547 -34.77 -46.80 -5.83
CA GLY A 547 -34.53 -45.74 -6.82
C GLY A 547 -35.17 -44.39 -6.43
N GLU A 548 -36.40 -44.38 -5.92
CA GLU A 548 -37.06 -43.17 -5.41
C GLU A 548 -36.33 -42.58 -4.19
N GLU A 549 -35.88 -43.44 -3.26
CA GLU A 549 -35.10 -43.05 -2.08
C GLU A 549 -33.73 -42.45 -2.47
N LEU A 550 -33.04 -43.04 -3.44
CA LEU A 550 -31.78 -42.52 -3.99
C LEU A 550 -31.96 -41.17 -4.69
N ALA A 551 -33.05 -40.98 -5.42
CA ALA A 551 -33.34 -39.73 -6.11
C ALA A 551 -33.53 -38.56 -5.12
N GLN A 552 -34.23 -38.80 -4.00
CA GLN A 552 -34.40 -37.80 -2.94
C GLN A 552 -33.06 -37.41 -2.28
N ILE A 553 -32.23 -38.40 -1.95
CA ILE A 553 -30.93 -38.15 -1.30
C ILE A 553 -29.95 -37.44 -2.24
N LYS A 554 -29.92 -37.84 -3.52
CA LYS A 554 -29.04 -37.25 -4.54
C LYS A 554 -29.40 -35.80 -4.90
N GLN A 555 -30.63 -35.33 -4.64
CA GLN A 555 -30.98 -33.91 -4.80
C GLN A 555 -30.31 -32.99 -3.76
N GLU A 556 -30.02 -33.49 -2.56
CA GLU A 556 -29.48 -32.67 -1.47
C GLU A 556 -27.94 -32.64 -1.41
N LEU A 557 -27.28 -33.68 -1.93
CA LEU A 557 -25.83 -33.83 -1.93
C LEU A 557 -25.02 -32.78 -2.74
N PRO A 558 -25.52 -32.19 -3.85
CA PRO A 558 -24.80 -31.17 -4.61
C PRO A 558 -24.50 -29.91 -3.80
N ALA A 559 -25.31 -29.62 -2.77
CA ALA A 559 -25.09 -28.48 -1.88
C ALA A 559 -23.83 -28.64 -1.01
N ARG A 560 -23.34 -29.87 -0.80
CA ARG A 560 -22.18 -30.18 0.05
C ARG A 560 -20.91 -29.48 -0.42
N SER A 561 -20.59 -29.57 -1.72
CA SER A 561 -19.36 -28.96 -2.27
C SER A 561 -19.35 -27.44 -2.11
N ASN A 562 -20.51 -26.81 -2.28
CA ASN A 562 -20.69 -25.37 -2.19
C ASN A 562 -20.61 -24.89 -0.73
N LEU A 563 -21.20 -25.64 0.22
CA LEU A 563 -21.08 -25.36 1.66
C LEU A 563 -19.65 -25.56 2.16
N GLN A 564 -18.94 -26.57 1.64
CA GLN A 564 -17.55 -26.85 2.01
C GLN A 564 -16.59 -25.78 1.48
N GLN A 565 -16.82 -25.25 0.27
CA GLN A 565 -16.09 -24.08 -0.21
C GLN A 565 -16.32 -22.84 0.68
N LYS A 566 -17.56 -22.57 1.08
CA LYS A 566 -17.88 -21.45 1.98
C LYS A 566 -17.24 -21.62 3.37
N TYR A 567 -17.23 -22.83 3.90
CA TYR A 567 -16.59 -23.14 5.17
C TYR A 567 -15.07 -22.88 5.13
N VAL A 568 -14.39 -23.36 4.08
CA VAL A 568 -12.95 -23.11 3.89
C VAL A 568 -12.65 -21.62 3.71
N GLN A 569 -13.50 -20.88 2.98
CA GLN A 569 -13.35 -19.42 2.86
C GLN A 569 -13.51 -18.70 4.20
N LEU A 570 -14.39 -19.18 5.08
CA LEU A 570 -14.59 -18.63 6.42
C LEU A 570 -13.42 -18.98 7.36
N GLU A 571 -12.87 -20.20 7.29
CA GLU A 571 -11.68 -20.58 8.07
C GLU A 571 -10.46 -19.73 7.69
N VAL A 572 -10.19 -19.54 6.40
CA VAL A 572 -9.07 -18.69 5.93
C VAL A 572 -9.26 -17.22 6.37
N LYS A 573 -10.50 -16.73 6.38
CA LYS A 573 -10.80 -15.39 6.90
C LYS A 573 -10.58 -15.30 8.41
N LEU A 574 -10.83 -16.36 9.17
CA LEU A 574 -10.61 -16.38 10.61
C LEU A 574 -9.11 -16.45 10.95
N GLU A 575 -8.31 -17.20 10.19
CA GLU A 575 -6.85 -17.25 10.37
C GLU A 575 -6.17 -15.90 10.10
N THR A 576 -6.57 -15.19 9.04
CA THR A 576 -6.00 -13.86 8.71
C THR A 576 -6.37 -12.75 9.70
N ILE A 577 -7.35 -12.96 10.58
CA ILE A 577 -7.74 -11.98 11.60
C ILE A 577 -6.90 -12.11 12.87
N GLU A 578 -6.33 -13.28 13.19
CA GLU A 578 -5.39 -13.41 14.32
C GLU A 578 -4.12 -12.56 14.09
N GLU A 579 -3.67 -12.45 12.84
CA GLU A 579 -2.58 -11.54 12.45
C GLU A 579 -2.95 -10.05 12.68
N LYS A 580 -4.24 -9.71 12.52
CA LYS A 580 -4.76 -8.35 12.72
C LYS A 580 -4.89 -7.98 14.19
N GLU A 581 -5.13 -8.93 15.10
CA GLU A 581 -5.08 -8.68 16.55
C GLU A 581 -3.66 -8.29 16.98
N ILE A 582 -2.64 -8.95 16.44
CA ILE A 582 -1.22 -8.61 16.69
C ILE A 582 -0.88 -7.23 16.09
N GLU A 583 -1.44 -6.90 14.92
CA GLU A 583 -1.25 -5.59 14.29
C GLU A 583 -1.93 -4.46 15.09
N LEU A 584 -3.10 -4.72 15.68
CA LEU A 584 -3.79 -3.80 16.57
C LEU A 584 -2.96 -3.51 17.82
N GLU A 585 -2.43 -4.54 18.49
CA GLU A 585 -1.59 -4.39 19.68
C GLU A 585 -0.37 -3.50 19.42
N LYS A 586 0.36 -3.74 18.31
CA LYS A 586 1.49 -2.89 17.89
C LYS A 586 1.07 -1.46 17.55
N THR A 587 -0.10 -1.30 16.93
CA THR A 587 -0.63 0.03 16.60
C THR A 587 -0.95 0.82 17.87
N GLU A 588 -1.51 0.16 18.88
CA GLU A 588 -1.81 0.75 20.18
C GLU A 588 -0.54 1.14 20.95
N GLU A 589 0.50 0.30 20.96
CA GLU A 589 1.79 0.63 21.56
C GLU A 589 2.38 1.92 20.97
N ILE A 590 2.43 2.03 19.64
CA ILE A 590 2.95 3.21 18.95
C ILE A 590 2.09 4.45 19.22
N LEU A 591 0.76 4.28 19.29
CA LEU A 591 -0.15 5.38 19.62
C LEU A 591 0.12 5.93 21.02
N VAL A 592 0.34 5.07 22.01
CA VAL A 592 0.69 5.45 23.38
C VAL A 592 2.04 6.20 23.41
N GLU A 593 3.05 5.74 22.67
CA GLU A 593 4.33 6.43 22.56
C GLU A 593 4.21 7.83 21.94
N LEU A 594 3.45 7.95 20.85
CA LEU A 594 3.22 9.23 20.18
C LEU A 594 2.39 10.19 21.05
N GLU A 595 1.39 9.69 21.78
CA GLU A 595 0.58 10.47 22.72
C GLU A 595 1.42 10.95 23.92
N ALA A 596 2.35 10.12 24.42
CA ALA A 596 3.32 10.51 25.43
C ALA A 596 4.27 11.61 24.91
N LEU A 597 4.75 11.52 23.66
CA LEU A 597 5.60 12.55 23.04
C LEU A 597 4.86 13.88 22.85
N LEU A 598 3.59 13.84 22.42
CA LEU A 598 2.76 15.03 22.24
C LEU A 598 2.38 15.69 23.56
N SER A 599 2.03 14.91 24.58
CA SER A 599 1.62 15.41 25.91
C SER A 599 2.79 15.93 26.73
N SER A 600 3.95 15.27 26.66
CA SER A 600 5.19 15.75 27.31
C SER A 600 5.83 16.93 26.58
N GLY A 601 5.45 17.18 25.33
CA GLY A 601 6.07 18.22 24.49
C GLY A 601 7.51 17.91 24.08
N ASN A 602 8.01 16.69 24.33
CA ASN A 602 9.39 16.27 24.08
C ASN A 602 9.64 15.89 22.61
N TYR A 603 9.22 16.76 21.68
CA TYR A 603 9.48 16.61 20.25
C TYR A 603 10.43 17.71 19.77
N ALA A 604 11.31 17.36 18.82
CA ALA A 604 12.28 18.28 18.24
C ALA A 604 13.10 19.09 19.29
N LEU A 605 13.67 18.36 20.27
CA LEU A 605 14.41 18.92 21.40
C LEU A 605 15.53 19.89 20.99
N GLU A 606 16.21 19.63 19.87
CA GLU A 606 17.26 20.51 19.33
C GLU A 606 16.71 21.90 18.94
N LEU A 607 15.55 21.93 18.27
CA LEU A 607 14.87 23.19 17.91
C LEU A 607 14.34 23.93 19.14
N GLN A 608 13.87 23.20 20.15
CA GLN A 608 13.41 23.79 21.42
C GLN A 608 14.57 24.42 22.20
N GLN A 609 15.73 23.74 22.25
CA GLN A 609 16.94 24.28 22.87
C GLN A 609 17.44 25.53 22.14
N GLU A 610 17.48 25.52 20.81
CA GLU A 610 17.86 26.70 20.02
C GLU A 610 16.89 27.86 20.24
N LEU A 611 15.57 27.58 20.26
CA LEU A 611 14.54 28.58 20.56
C LEU A 611 14.71 29.15 21.97
N GLN A 612 15.10 28.33 22.95
CA GLN A 612 15.36 28.77 24.32
C GLN A 612 16.56 29.71 24.37
N ILE A 613 17.65 29.40 23.66
CA ILE A 613 18.84 30.26 23.54
C ILE A 613 18.46 31.60 22.89
N VAL A 614 17.76 31.57 21.76
CA VAL A 614 17.31 32.80 21.06
C VAL A 614 16.37 33.64 21.94
N ASN A 615 15.47 33.00 22.71
CA ASN A 615 14.62 33.70 23.66
C ASN A 615 15.40 34.35 24.81
N GLN A 616 16.46 33.69 25.31
CA GLN A 616 17.36 34.27 26.31
C GLN A 616 18.14 35.45 25.76
N GLU A 617 18.64 35.37 24.52
CA GLU A 617 19.31 36.49 23.85
C GLU A 617 18.37 37.67 23.61
N ILE A 618 17.13 37.42 23.19
CA ILE A 618 16.11 38.45 23.04
C ILE A 618 15.78 39.10 24.40
N ALA A 619 15.59 38.30 25.45
CA ALA A 619 15.32 38.81 26.78
C ALA A 619 16.49 39.65 27.34
N PHE A 620 17.73 39.24 27.05
CA PHE A 620 18.93 39.97 27.43
C PHE A 620 19.05 41.34 26.73
N LEU A 621 18.59 41.46 25.48
CA LEU A 621 18.58 42.74 24.75
C LEU A 621 17.62 43.78 25.35
N ASN A 622 16.61 43.36 26.11
CA ASN A 622 15.63 44.21 26.81
C ASN A 622 15.08 45.36 25.93
N TYR A 623 14.87 45.06 24.64
CA TYR A 623 14.41 46.01 23.63
C TYR A 623 12.89 45.88 23.45
N ASP A 624 12.20 47.01 23.54
CA ASP A 624 10.76 47.11 23.33
C ASP A 624 10.44 48.08 22.19
N GLU A 625 9.72 47.58 21.19
CA GLU A 625 9.34 48.31 19.99
C GLU A 625 8.37 49.47 20.31
N GLN A 626 7.51 49.32 21.32
CA GLN A 626 6.58 50.38 21.75
C GLN A 626 7.32 51.54 22.39
N SER A 627 8.23 51.25 23.32
CA SER A 627 9.13 52.23 23.93
C SER A 627 9.99 52.96 22.88
N HIS A 628 10.46 52.24 21.85
CA HIS A 628 11.22 52.84 20.75
C HIS A 628 10.38 53.82 19.91
N ALA A 629 9.14 53.45 19.57
CA ALA A 629 8.22 54.34 18.86
C ALA A 629 7.88 55.60 19.67
N LEU A 630 7.70 55.49 20.99
CA LEU A 630 7.44 56.62 21.89
C LEU A 630 8.61 57.61 21.93
N VAL A 631 9.85 57.12 22.05
CA VAL A 631 11.06 57.98 22.05
C VAL A 631 11.23 58.70 20.71
N ARG A 632 10.89 58.05 19.59
CA ARG A 632 10.88 58.68 18.25
C ARG A 632 9.83 59.78 18.12
N GLY A 633 8.69 59.63 18.79
CA GLY A 633 7.65 60.67 18.88
C GLY A 633 8.10 61.88 19.71
N GLU A 634 8.72 61.63 20.87
CA GLU A 634 9.25 62.69 21.73
C GLU A 634 10.40 63.47 21.06
N GLU A 635 11.33 62.84 20.33
CA GLU A 635 12.38 63.56 19.59
C GLU A 635 11.79 64.59 18.62
N LYS A 636 10.76 64.21 17.85
CA LYS A 636 10.07 65.13 16.92
C LYS A 636 9.41 66.29 17.63
N ARG A 637 8.83 66.05 18.82
CA ARG A 637 8.12 67.05 19.62
C ARG A 637 9.03 68.17 20.12
N TRP A 638 10.31 67.89 20.39
CA TRP A 638 11.25 68.87 20.94
C TRP A 638 12.09 69.63 19.89
N ARG A 639 11.91 69.36 18.59
CA ARG A 639 12.69 70.02 17.51
C ARG A 639 12.50 71.54 17.40
N TRP A 640 11.42 72.10 17.93
CA TRP A 640 11.19 73.55 17.92
C TRP A 640 12.28 74.32 18.70
N ALA A 641 12.88 73.71 19.73
CA ALA A 641 13.89 74.36 20.57
C ALA A 641 15.21 74.66 19.82
N GLU A 642 15.56 73.84 18.82
CA GLU A 642 16.75 74.01 17.96
C GLU A 642 16.62 75.24 17.03
N ILE A 643 15.40 75.53 16.57
CA ILE A 643 15.11 76.69 15.73
C ILE A 643 15.22 77.99 16.55
N GLN A 644 14.72 77.98 17.79
CA GLN A 644 14.68 79.14 18.69
C GLN A 644 16.05 79.49 19.32
N GLU A 645 17.01 78.55 19.37
CA GLU A 645 18.37 78.81 19.85
C GLU A 645 19.11 79.87 19.01
N SER A 646 18.85 79.90 17.70
CA SER A 646 19.47 80.85 16.76
C SER A 646 18.98 82.29 17.01
N GLU A 647 17.69 82.45 17.34
CA GLU A 647 17.06 83.75 17.64
C GLU A 647 17.56 84.32 18.98
N LEU A 648 17.73 83.46 19.99
CA LEU A 648 18.29 83.82 21.28
C LEU A 648 19.74 84.36 21.19
N LYS A 649 20.58 83.75 20.34
CA LYS A 649 21.97 84.19 20.12
C LYS A 649 22.05 85.58 19.49
N GLN A 650 21.09 85.94 18.63
CA GLN A 650 21.02 87.28 18.03
C GLN A 650 20.51 88.33 19.02
N ALA A 651 19.52 88.00 19.84
CA ALA A 651 19.00 88.89 20.87
C ALA A 651 20.07 89.25 21.92
N ASN A 652 20.84 88.27 22.40
CA ASN A 652 21.92 88.51 23.38
C ASN A 652 23.01 89.47 22.86
N ARG A 653 23.35 89.41 21.57
CA ARG A 653 24.32 90.34 20.97
C ARG A 653 23.80 91.78 20.91
N ARG A 654 22.51 91.99 20.69
CA ARG A 654 21.89 93.32 20.65
C ARG A 654 21.86 93.97 22.04
N LEU A 655 21.53 93.20 23.10
CA LEU A 655 21.51 93.71 24.47
C LEU A 655 22.90 94.17 24.97
N ALA A 656 23.96 93.43 24.60
CA ALA A 656 25.33 93.77 24.97
C ALA A 656 25.76 95.14 24.42
N ASN A 657 25.37 95.48 23.19
CA ASN A 657 25.71 96.76 22.57
C ASN A 657 24.98 97.94 23.24
N ILE A 658 23.70 97.77 23.60
CA ILE A 658 22.89 98.80 24.26
C ILE A 658 23.45 99.16 25.65
N LYS A 659 23.89 98.15 26.42
CA LYS A 659 24.48 98.35 27.76
C LYS A 659 25.82 99.11 27.76
N ALA A 660 26.55 99.09 26.64
CA ALA A 660 27.80 99.82 26.50
C ALA A 660 27.62 101.33 26.19
N GLU A 661 26.53 101.70 25.50
CA GLU A 661 26.31 103.06 24.99
C GLU A 661 25.61 103.98 26.01
N LYS A 662 24.67 103.43 26.80
CA LYS A 662 23.79 104.16 27.73
C LYS A 662 24.51 104.98 28.84
N PRO A 663 25.56 104.47 29.52
CA PRO A 663 26.20 105.19 30.64
C PRO A 663 26.94 106.46 30.20
N ASN A 664 27.51 106.46 29.00
CA ASN A 664 28.27 107.59 28.46
C ASN A 664 27.37 108.80 28.17
N LEU A 665 26.16 108.55 27.68
CA LEU A 665 25.16 109.59 27.39
C LEU A 665 24.58 110.21 28.67
N ILE A 666 24.41 109.43 29.75
CA ILE A 666 23.92 109.93 31.05
C ILE A 666 24.92 110.91 31.69
N ASN A 667 26.22 110.58 31.67
CA ASN A 667 27.26 111.45 32.23
C ASN A 667 27.42 112.77 31.45
N GLN A 668 27.18 112.74 30.15
CA GLN A 668 27.22 113.93 29.30
C GLN A 668 26.08 114.90 29.62
N LEU A 669 24.90 114.39 29.99
CA LEU A 669 23.72 115.17 30.32
C LEU A 669 23.87 115.91 31.67
N ALA A 670 24.45 115.25 32.68
CA ALA A 670 24.66 115.83 34.01
C ALA A 670 25.65 117.02 34.03
N ARG A 671 26.69 117.01 33.17
CA ARG A 671 27.65 118.12 33.06
C ARG A 671 27.03 119.39 32.48
N LEU A 672 26.17 119.25 31.48
CA LEU A 672 25.55 120.37 30.77
C LEU A 672 24.54 121.13 31.65
N GLU A 673 23.88 120.46 32.59
CA GLU A 673 22.92 121.08 33.51
C GLU A 673 23.59 121.93 34.61
N GLN A 674 24.80 121.55 35.05
CA GLN A 674 25.51 122.23 36.14
C GLN A 674 26.10 123.59 35.73
N GLU A 675 26.48 123.77 34.45
CA GLU A 675 27.02 125.04 33.94
C GLU A 675 25.94 126.11 33.70
N LYS A 676 24.72 125.69 33.35
CA LYS A 676 23.56 126.59 33.17
C LYS A 676 23.17 127.34 34.44
N GLN A 677 23.39 126.76 35.62
CA GLN A 677 22.92 127.31 36.89
C GLN A 677 23.77 128.49 37.43
N LYS A 678 25.06 128.58 37.04
CA LYS A 678 25.99 129.63 37.52
C LYS A 678 25.80 131.00 36.85
N LEU A 679 25.16 131.06 35.66
CA LEU A 679 24.99 132.29 34.88
C LEU A 679 23.82 133.19 35.33
N GLY A 680 22.86 132.67 36.09
CA GLY A 680 21.61 133.38 36.43
C GLY A 680 21.63 134.29 37.67
N GLN A 681 22.65 134.21 38.53
CA GLN A 681 22.57 134.81 39.88
C GLN A 681 23.44 136.07 40.10
N ASN A 682 24.59 136.25 39.44
CA ASN A 682 25.47 137.44 39.63
C ASN A 682 26.27 137.78 38.35
N SER A 683 25.69 138.59 37.45
CA SER A 683 26.34 138.99 36.17
C SER A 683 26.26 140.51 35.95
N PRO A 684 27.33 141.17 35.45
CA PRO A 684 27.40 142.62 35.19
C PRO A 684 26.36 143.14 34.19
N LEU A 685 25.76 142.26 33.37
CA LEU A 685 24.69 142.60 32.42
C LEU A 685 23.36 143.04 33.08
N LYS A 686 23.10 142.65 34.34
CA LYS A 686 21.82 142.95 35.01
C LYS A 686 21.71 144.40 35.49
N GLN A 687 22.83 145.11 35.65
CA GLN A 687 22.86 146.50 36.15
C GLN A 687 22.61 147.55 35.05
N GLU A 688 22.75 147.21 33.76
CA GLU A 688 22.48 148.14 32.66
C GLU A 688 21.01 148.21 32.24
N VAL A 689 20.21 147.16 32.53
CA VAL A 689 18.78 147.08 32.20
C VAL A 689 17.95 148.16 32.91
N GLU A 690 18.30 148.49 34.16
CA GLU A 690 17.55 149.46 34.99
C GLU A 690 17.66 150.91 34.48
N ARG A 691 18.65 151.24 33.64
CA ARG A 691 18.82 152.61 33.10
C ARG A 691 17.88 152.94 31.93
N LEU A 692 17.51 151.95 31.11
CA LEU A 692 16.72 152.14 29.88
C LEU A 692 15.22 152.28 30.12
N GLU A 693 14.71 151.86 31.27
CA GLU A 693 13.30 152.03 31.65
C GLU A 693 12.84 153.50 31.72
N LYS A 694 13.75 154.45 32.00
CA LYS A 694 13.42 155.87 32.08
C LYS A 694 13.23 156.55 30.71
N PHE A 695 13.75 155.99 29.63
CA PHE A 695 13.76 156.61 28.29
C PHE A 695 12.46 156.39 27.50
N LEU A 696 11.68 155.36 27.85
CA LEU A 696 10.51 154.88 27.10
C LEU A 696 9.22 155.70 27.26
N LYS A 697 9.16 156.62 28.21
CA LYS A 697 7.91 157.33 28.55
C LYS A 697 7.52 158.46 27.57
N ASN A 698 8.34 158.79 26.57
CA ASN A 698 8.23 160.06 25.82
C ASN A 698 7.84 159.97 24.30
N LEU A 699 7.36 158.84 23.73
CA LEU A 699 7.38 158.57 22.26
C LEU A 699 6.06 158.41 21.41
N ASN A 700 4.83 158.76 21.86
CA ASN A 700 3.52 158.84 21.10
C ASN A 700 3.34 158.18 19.67
N TYR A 701 2.68 157.00 19.54
CA TYR A 701 2.37 156.22 18.29
C TYR A 701 0.88 155.76 18.17
N ASP A 702 0.30 155.60 16.95
CA ASP A 702 -1.14 155.29 16.67
C ASP A 702 -1.40 153.96 15.88
N ARG A 703 -2.50 153.22 16.18
CA ARG A 703 -2.63 151.74 16.03
C ARG A 703 -3.57 151.22 14.92
N SER A 704 -4.44 152.02 14.31
CA SER A 704 -5.56 151.50 13.49
C SER A 704 -5.24 151.14 12.02
N GLU A 705 -4.24 151.73 11.36
CA GLU A 705 -3.88 151.37 9.97
C GLU A 705 -3.17 150.00 9.86
N HIS A 706 -2.55 149.54 10.95
CA HIS A 706 -1.76 148.29 10.98
C HIS A 706 -2.63 147.02 10.88
N GLN A 707 -3.91 147.07 11.27
CA GLN A 707 -4.77 145.88 11.34
C GLN A 707 -5.31 145.38 9.98
N ASN A 708 -5.40 146.22 8.95
CA ASN A 708 -5.94 145.80 7.64
C ASN A 708 -4.97 144.97 6.80
N ILE A 709 -3.65 145.18 6.95
CA ILE A 709 -2.61 144.41 6.23
C ILE A 709 -2.49 142.99 6.79
N GLN A 710 -2.77 142.77 8.07
CA GLN A 710 -2.67 141.46 8.73
C GLN A 710 -3.75 140.44 8.26
N ASN A 711 -4.89 140.90 7.75
CA ASN A 711 -5.96 140.00 7.28
C ASN A 711 -5.67 139.37 5.89
N LEU A 712 -4.92 140.04 5.02
CA LEU A 712 -4.54 139.51 3.70
C LEU A 712 -3.49 138.38 3.79
N ILE A 713 -2.60 138.42 4.79
CA ILE A 713 -1.58 137.39 5.04
C ILE A 713 -2.23 136.06 5.49
N ARG A 714 -3.39 136.10 6.17
CA ARG A 714 -4.12 134.90 6.63
C ARG A 714 -4.67 134.01 5.51
N GLN A 715 -4.99 134.55 4.33
CA GLN A 715 -5.59 133.76 3.23
C GLN A 715 -4.57 132.89 2.47
N LEU A 716 -3.27 133.14 2.59
CA LEU A 716 -2.19 132.46 1.84
C LEU A 716 -1.37 131.48 2.72
N GLN A 717 -1.87 131.09 3.89
CA GLN A 717 -1.11 130.35 4.92
C GLN A 717 -0.74 128.90 4.55
N GLY A 718 -1.49 128.24 3.65
CA GLY A 718 -1.30 126.82 3.28
C GLY A 718 -0.15 126.51 2.33
N VAL A 719 0.45 127.55 1.70
CA VAL A 719 1.51 127.39 0.69
C VAL A 719 2.84 126.89 1.32
N ARG A 720 3.05 127.10 2.62
CA ARG A 720 4.27 126.62 3.32
C ARG A 720 4.35 125.10 3.44
N LEU A 721 3.22 124.40 3.63
CA LEU A 721 3.19 122.94 3.79
C LEU A 721 3.49 122.24 2.45
N GLN A 722 2.93 122.76 1.36
CA GLN A 722 3.17 122.26 0.00
C GLN A 722 4.63 122.41 -0.44
N TYR A 723 5.35 123.40 0.10
CA TYR A 723 6.79 123.56 -0.13
C TYR A 723 7.64 122.51 0.63
N GLN A 724 7.21 122.08 1.83
CA GLN A 724 7.88 121.03 2.59
C GLN A 724 7.68 119.63 1.97
N ASP A 725 6.47 119.32 1.49
CA ASP A 725 6.17 118.05 0.79
C ASP A 725 7.01 117.90 -0.49
N TRP A 726 7.27 119.01 -1.18
CA TRP A 726 8.16 119.06 -2.35
C TRP A 726 9.62 118.72 -1.99
N GLN A 727 10.15 119.25 -0.87
CA GLN A 727 11.51 118.94 -0.41
C GLN A 727 11.71 117.47 -0.03
N GLN A 728 10.70 116.84 0.58
CA GLN A 728 10.75 115.40 0.89
C GLN A 728 10.67 114.52 -0.36
N ALA A 729 9.84 114.91 -1.34
CA ALA A 729 9.74 114.25 -2.64
C ALA A 729 11.06 114.27 -3.43
N GLU A 730 11.82 115.37 -3.36
CA GLU A 730 13.16 115.51 -4.00
C GLU A 730 14.18 114.54 -3.39
N LYS A 731 14.12 114.31 -2.06
CA LYS A 731 15.07 113.44 -1.36
C LYS A 731 14.79 111.94 -1.55
N ASN A 732 13.53 111.54 -1.66
CA ASN A 732 13.13 110.12 -1.74
C ASN A 732 13.17 109.55 -3.16
N TYR A 733 13.18 110.40 -4.19
CA TYR A 733 13.24 109.99 -5.60
C TYR A 733 14.42 109.07 -5.95
N PRO A 734 15.70 109.38 -5.60
CA PRO A 734 16.83 108.53 -5.96
C PRO A 734 16.84 107.17 -5.25
N GLU A 735 16.31 107.06 -4.01
CA GLU A 735 16.29 105.79 -3.26
C GLU A 735 15.29 104.78 -3.84
N ILE A 736 14.10 105.24 -4.25
CA ILE A 736 13.09 104.36 -4.86
C ILE A 736 13.52 103.95 -6.27
N ALA A 737 14.14 104.86 -7.04
CA ALA A 737 14.69 104.55 -8.35
C ALA A 737 15.77 103.46 -8.30
N ALA A 738 16.64 103.48 -7.29
CA ALA A 738 17.68 102.46 -7.10
C ALA A 738 17.09 101.07 -6.76
N LYS A 739 16.01 101.01 -5.97
CA LYS A 739 15.32 99.74 -5.65
C LYS A 739 14.64 99.12 -6.87
N ILE A 740 14.02 99.95 -7.72
CA ILE A 740 13.42 99.49 -8.98
C ILE A 740 14.50 98.88 -9.89
N ALA A 741 15.67 99.51 -10.00
CA ALA A 741 16.78 99.00 -10.80
C ALA A 741 17.31 97.63 -10.31
N ASP A 742 17.40 97.40 -8.98
CA ASP A 742 17.79 96.09 -8.41
C ASP A 742 16.75 95.01 -8.74
N ILE A 743 15.45 95.31 -8.61
CA ILE A 743 14.38 94.37 -8.96
C ILE A 743 14.37 94.07 -10.46
N GLU A 744 14.59 95.07 -11.32
CA GLU A 744 14.73 94.88 -12.76
C GLU A 744 15.88 93.94 -13.12
N GLN A 745 17.03 94.07 -12.45
CA GLN A 745 18.18 93.19 -12.65
C GLN A 745 17.87 91.75 -12.21
N ARG A 746 17.16 91.55 -11.09
CA ARG A 746 16.73 90.22 -10.63
C ARG A 746 15.70 89.60 -11.57
N LEU A 747 14.72 90.38 -12.04
CA LEU A 747 13.74 89.95 -13.05
C LEU A 747 14.44 89.52 -14.33
N GLN A 748 15.46 90.25 -14.79
CA GLN A 748 16.23 89.89 -15.97
C GLN A 748 16.94 88.53 -15.79
N LEU A 749 17.59 88.32 -14.65
CA LEU A 749 18.27 87.04 -14.34
C LEU A 749 17.28 85.86 -14.29
N ARG A 750 16.15 86.01 -13.59
CA ARG A 750 15.12 84.95 -13.49
C ARG A 750 14.47 84.66 -14.84
N ASN A 751 14.25 85.67 -15.68
CA ASN A 751 13.76 85.46 -17.04
C ASN A 751 14.77 84.70 -17.92
N GLN A 752 16.07 84.89 -17.74
CA GLN A 752 17.10 84.10 -18.43
C GLN A 752 17.11 82.65 -17.95
N ASP A 753 16.98 82.41 -16.65
CA ASP A 753 16.85 81.05 -16.10
C ASP A 753 15.61 80.34 -16.69
N ARG A 754 14.50 81.06 -16.85
CA ARG A 754 13.27 80.52 -17.47
C ARG A 754 13.49 80.15 -18.93
N GLN A 755 14.20 80.99 -19.69
CA GLN A 755 14.51 80.69 -21.09
C GLN A 755 15.35 79.42 -21.23
N LYS A 756 16.36 79.22 -20.37
CA LYS A 756 17.18 78.00 -20.35
C LYS A 756 16.33 76.77 -20.03
N LEU A 757 15.50 76.86 -19.00
CA LEU A 757 14.60 75.79 -18.60
C LEU A 757 13.60 75.41 -19.70
N ASN A 758 13.07 76.40 -20.42
CA ASN A 758 12.16 76.16 -21.54
C ASN A 758 12.84 75.47 -22.73
N GLN A 759 14.12 75.76 -22.98
CA GLN A 759 14.91 75.02 -23.98
C GLN A 759 15.14 73.56 -23.55
N GLU A 760 15.42 73.31 -22.26
CA GLU A 760 15.54 71.95 -21.73
C GLU A 760 14.23 71.17 -21.81
N LEU A 761 13.11 71.80 -21.47
CA LEU A 761 11.76 71.23 -21.60
C LEU A 761 11.42 70.88 -23.05
N ALA A 762 11.75 71.77 -24.00
CA ALA A 762 11.57 71.51 -25.43
C ALA A 762 12.39 70.29 -25.88
N ASN A 763 13.66 70.22 -25.49
CA ASN A 763 14.55 69.10 -25.82
C ASN A 763 14.04 67.76 -25.26
N ILE A 764 13.58 67.74 -23.99
CA ILE A 764 13.03 66.52 -23.38
C ILE A 764 11.72 66.12 -24.07
N SER A 765 10.85 67.08 -24.39
CA SER A 765 9.59 66.81 -25.09
C SER A 765 9.80 66.23 -26.49
N GLN A 766 10.81 66.69 -27.21
CA GLN A 766 11.19 66.17 -28.53
C GLN A 766 11.72 64.73 -28.43
N LYS A 767 12.57 64.45 -27.42
CA LYS A 767 13.07 63.09 -27.14
C LYS A 767 11.96 62.10 -26.80
N ILE A 768 10.94 62.52 -26.04
CA ILE A 768 9.76 61.68 -25.76
C ILE A 768 8.95 61.47 -27.04
N GLY A 769 8.77 62.50 -27.88
CA GLY A 769 8.05 62.39 -29.15
C GLY A 769 8.70 61.46 -30.18
N THR A 770 10.01 61.24 -30.11
CA THR A 770 10.72 60.26 -30.95
C THR A 770 10.59 58.81 -30.45
N LEU A 771 10.17 58.59 -29.21
CA LEU A 771 10.01 57.26 -28.62
C LEU A 771 8.55 56.81 -28.72
N THR A 772 8.33 55.67 -29.39
CA THR A 772 7.01 55.04 -29.52
C THR A 772 6.50 54.53 -28.17
N ASP A 773 5.18 54.54 -27.97
CA ASP A 773 4.53 53.92 -26.80
C ASP A 773 4.33 52.42 -27.03
N TYR A 774 5.06 51.59 -26.30
CA TYR A 774 5.00 50.13 -26.45
C TYR A 774 4.14 49.44 -25.39
N ARG A 775 3.40 50.16 -24.54
CA ARG A 775 2.64 49.56 -23.42
C ARG A 775 1.63 48.52 -23.88
N GLN A 776 0.93 48.78 -24.99
CA GLN A 776 -0.05 47.84 -25.56
C GLN A 776 0.60 46.59 -26.14
N GLU A 777 1.72 46.73 -26.87
CA GLU A 777 2.46 45.61 -27.44
C GLU A 777 3.09 44.74 -26.34
N ILE A 778 3.66 45.36 -25.29
CA ILE A 778 4.21 44.68 -24.11
C ILE A 778 3.10 43.87 -23.42
N ALA A 779 1.91 44.44 -23.24
CA ALA A 779 0.77 43.75 -22.65
C ALA A 779 0.32 42.55 -23.50
N ALA A 780 0.22 42.71 -24.82
CA ALA A 780 -0.13 41.63 -25.74
C ALA A 780 0.91 40.49 -25.74
N LEU A 781 2.20 40.83 -25.83
CA LEU A 781 3.31 39.87 -25.77
C LEU A 781 3.35 39.11 -24.43
N SER A 782 3.17 39.82 -23.30
CA SER A 782 3.16 39.20 -21.98
C SER A 782 2.02 38.18 -21.83
N THR A 783 0.83 38.50 -22.36
CA THR A 783 -0.33 37.61 -22.37
C THR A 783 -0.06 36.37 -23.24
N ASN A 784 0.53 36.56 -24.42
CA ASN A 784 0.88 35.47 -25.32
C ASN A 784 1.93 34.52 -24.71
N ILE A 785 2.94 35.07 -24.04
CA ILE A 785 3.94 34.31 -23.28
C ILE A 785 3.28 33.50 -22.17
N GLN A 786 2.33 34.09 -21.43
CA GLN A 786 1.59 33.39 -20.38
C GLN A 786 0.75 32.22 -20.92
N GLN A 787 0.02 32.43 -22.02
CA GLN A 787 -0.76 31.37 -22.69
C GLN A 787 0.13 30.22 -23.17
N ARG A 788 1.27 30.53 -23.79
CA ARG A 788 2.25 29.52 -24.22
C ARG A 788 2.82 28.71 -23.06
N ARG A 789 3.11 29.34 -21.91
CA ARG A 789 3.52 28.62 -20.68
C ARG A 789 2.48 27.60 -20.25
N GLN A 790 1.20 27.99 -20.22
CA GLN A 790 0.12 27.07 -19.87
C GLN A 790 0.03 25.87 -20.83
N ILE A 791 0.24 26.09 -22.13
CA ILE A 791 0.28 25.02 -23.13
C ILE A 791 1.48 24.10 -22.87
N ILE A 792 2.68 24.65 -22.62
CA ILE A 792 3.88 23.87 -22.31
C ILE A 792 3.67 23.05 -21.03
N ASP A 793 3.11 23.63 -19.97
CA ASP A 793 2.83 22.92 -18.71
C ASP A 793 1.87 21.74 -18.96
N GLY A 794 0.85 21.94 -19.80
CA GLY A 794 -0.06 20.88 -20.24
C GLY A 794 0.65 19.76 -21.00
N LEU A 795 1.51 20.11 -21.97
CA LEU A 795 2.29 19.14 -22.75
C LEU A 795 3.33 18.40 -21.89
N LEU A 796 3.97 19.08 -20.93
CA LEU A 796 4.90 18.46 -19.97
C LEU A 796 4.18 17.46 -19.05
N SER A 797 2.97 17.79 -18.61
CA SER A 797 2.14 16.84 -17.84
C SER A 797 1.79 15.60 -18.67
N GLN A 798 1.39 15.77 -19.93
CA GLN A 798 1.12 14.65 -20.84
C GLN A 798 2.39 13.81 -21.08
N LYS A 799 3.53 14.48 -21.33
CA LYS A 799 4.84 13.83 -21.49
C LYS A 799 5.19 12.97 -20.27
N GLY A 800 5.04 13.51 -19.07
CA GLY A 800 5.29 12.78 -17.82
C GLY A 800 4.43 11.53 -17.66
N ARG A 801 3.14 11.59 -18.05
CA ARG A 801 2.25 10.41 -18.04
C ARG A 801 2.71 9.32 -19.02
N VAL A 802 3.16 9.71 -20.21
CA VAL A 802 3.66 8.77 -21.22
C VAL A 802 4.99 8.16 -20.78
N GLU A 803 5.89 8.95 -20.19
CA GLU A 803 7.15 8.46 -19.62
C GLU A 803 6.91 7.44 -18.50
N GLU A 804 5.96 7.71 -17.60
CA GLU A 804 5.57 6.77 -16.54
C GLU A 804 5.02 5.46 -17.13
N LYS A 805 4.18 5.55 -18.17
CA LYS A 805 3.65 4.36 -18.87
C LYS A 805 4.76 3.55 -19.54
N LEU A 806 5.72 4.21 -20.18
CA LEU A 806 6.88 3.52 -20.75
C LEU A 806 7.72 2.82 -19.69
N HIS A 807 7.91 3.44 -18.52
CA HIS A 807 8.61 2.81 -17.41
C HIS A 807 7.86 1.59 -16.84
N GLN A 808 6.53 1.67 -16.73
CA GLN A 808 5.66 0.53 -16.38
C GLN A 808 5.80 -0.61 -17.41
N LEU A 809 5.88 -0.29 -18.71
CA LEU A 809 6.10 -1.29 -19.76
C LEU A 809 7.51 -1.90 -19.70
N GLU A 810 8.53 -1.13 -19.33
CA GLU A 810 9.89 -1.68 -19.15
C GLU A 810 10.00 -2.65 -17.98
N THR A 811 9.34 -2.34 -16.86
CA THR A 811 9.28 -3.25 -15.72
C THR A 811 8.50 -4.53 -16.05
N LEU A 812 7.39 -4.43 -16.80
CA LEU A 812 6.69 -5.58 -17.36
C LEU A 812 7.58 -6.42 -18.30
N GLY A 813 8.45 -5.77 -19.09
CA GLY A 813 9.43 -6.46 -19.93
C GLY A 813 10.40 -7.33 -19.13
N LYS A 814 10.86 -6.84 -17.97
CA LYS A 814 11.72 -7.63 -17.06
C LYS A 814 10.93 -8.81 -16.46
N GLN A 815 9.70 -8.58 -16.02
CA GLN A 815 8.82 -9.64 -15.50
C GLN A 815 8.53 -10.71 -16.55
N LEU A 816 8.39 -10.34 -17.82
CA LEU A 816 8.23 -11.30 -18.91
C LEU A 816 9.41 -12.28 -18.98
N THR A 817 10.64 -11.77 -18.94
CA THR A 817 11.84 -12.61 -19.02
C THR A 817 11.95 -13.58 -17.84
N GLU A 818 11.55 -13.15 -16.64
CA GLU A 818 11.50 -13.99 -15.45
C GLU A 818 10.44 -15.09 -15.59
N LYS A 819 9.22 -14.72 -16.02
CA LYS A 819 8.11 -15.67 -16.22
C LYS A 819 8.37 -16.67 -17.33
N GLU A 820 9.04 -16.28 -18.42
CA GLU A 820 9.48 -17.20 -19.47
C GLU A 820 10.52 -18.20 -18.93
N GLY A 821 11.43 -17.74 -18.06
CA GLY A 821 12.38 -18.61 -17.35
C GLY A 821 11.69 -19.62 -16.44
N ASP A 822 10.68 -19.18 -15.68
CA ASP A 822 9.89 -20.06 -14.81
C ASP A 822 9.04 -21.05 -15.61
N LEU A 823 8.43 -20.62 -16.71
CA LEU A 823 7.70 -21.48 -17.63
C LEU A 823 8.60 -22.61 -18.16
N ALA A 824 9.83 -22.29 -18.55
CA ALA A 824 10.79 -23.29 -19.00
C ALA A 824 11.13 -24.32 -17.91
N LYS A 825 11.32 -23.88 -16.66
CA LYS A 825 11.56 -24.77 -15.51
C LYS A 825 10.37 -25.68 -15.25
N VAL A 826 9.16 -25.14 -15.23
CA VAL A 826 7.92 -25.89 -14.97
C VAL A 826 7.65 -26.89 -16.09
N LYS A 827 7.80 -26.50 -17.37
CA LYS A 827 7.69 -27.42 -18.52
C LYS A 827 8.72 -28.56 -18.46
N LYS A 828 9.93 -28.28 -17.99
CA LYS A 828 10.95 -29.32 -17.76
C LYS A 828 10.51 -30.31 -16.69
N GLN A 829 10.01 -29.83 -15.54
CA GLN A 829 9.51 -30.69 -14.46
C GLN A 829 8.31 -31.54 -14.93
N TYR A 830 7.37 -30.93 -15.65
CA TYR A 830 6.25 -31.63 -16.27
C TYR A 830 6.72 -32.83 -17.10
N THR A 831 7.69 -32.62 -18.00
CA THR A 831 8.24 -33.67 -18.86
C THR A 831 8.89 -34.79 -18.04
N VAL A 832 9.71 -34.46 -17.04
CA VAL A 832 10.37 -35.45 -16.18
C VAL A 832 9.34 -36.32 -15.46
N TYR A 833 8.33 -35.73 -14.82
CA TYR A 833 7.32 -36.51 -14.09
C TYR A 833 6.39 -37.29 -15.03
N LYS A 834 6.15 -36.79 -16.23
CA LYS A 834 5.43 -37.54 -17.27
C LYS A 834 6.18 -38.79 -17.69
N GLU A 835 7.50 -38.70 -17.88
CA GLU A 835 8.34 -39.85 -18.19
C GLU A 835 8.39 -40.84 -17.02
N LEU A 836 8.55 -40.36 -15.78
CA LEU A 836 8.53 -41.21 -14.58
C LEU A 836 7.21 -41.97 -14.42
N ALA A 837 6.07 -41.33 -14.72
CA ALA A 837 4.76 -41.98 -14.70
C ALA A 837 4.67 -43.15 -15.69
N ILE A 838 5.30 -43.01 -16.87
CA ILE A 838 5.38 -44.09 -17.87
C ILE A 838 6.37 -45.17 -17.39
N ALA A 839 7.54 -44.78 -16.89
CA ALA A 839 8.60 -45.70 -16.48
C ALA A 839 8.18 -46.61 -15.33
N PHE A 840 7.45 -46.09 -14.34
CA PHE A 840 6.95 -46.88 -13.20
C PHE A 840 5.64 -47.63 -13.49
N GLY A 841 4.99 -47.34 -14.61
CA GLY A 841 3.72 -47.96 -14.98
C GLY A 841 3.84 -49.43 -15.38
N LYS A 842 2.69 -50.06 -15.66
CA LYS A 842 2.56 -51.50 -15.97
C LYS A 842 3.34 -51.96 -17.20
N ASN A 843 3.67 -51.03 -18.11
CA ASN A 843 4.41 -51.31 -19.34
C ASN A 843 5.87 -50.86 -19.27
N GLY A 844 6.32 -50.34 -18.12
CA GLY A 844 7.69 -49.89 -17.91
C GLY A 844 8.51 -50.91 -17.11
N LEU A 845 9.09 -50.46 -16.00
CA LEU A 845 9.95 -51.25 -15.12
C LEU A 845 9.28 -52.53 -14.59
N GLN A 846 7.96 -52.52 -14.40
CA GLN A 846 7.23 -53.71 -13.92
C GLN A 846 7.31 -54.88 -14.92
N THR A 847 7.13 -54.60 -16.22
CA THR A 847 7.30 -55.62 -17.28
C THR A 847 8.73 -56.12 -17.31
N LEU A 848 9.72 -55.23 -17.29
CA LEU A 848 11.14 -55.62 -17.30
C LEU A 848 11.51 -56.51 -16.10
N MET A 849 10.98 -56.21 -14.91
CA MET A 849 11.21 -57.03 -13.71
C MET A 849 10.60 -58.42 -13.84
N ILE A 850 9.40 -58.55 -14.42
CA ILE A 850 8.77 -59.85 -14.68
C ILE A 850 9.58 -60.63 -15.74
N GLU A 851 9.97 -59.98 -16.83
CA GLU A 851 10.76 -60.59 -17.90
C GLU A 851 12.13 -61.11 -17.41
N ASN A 852 12.76 -60.42 -16.46
CA ASN A 852 14.01 -60.88 -15.86
C ASN A 852 13.86 -62.13 -14.97
N VAL A 853 12.67 -62.37 -14.40
CA VAL A 853 12.43 -63.46 -13.44
C VAL A 853 11.89 -64.71 -14.12
N LEU A 854 11.18 -64.56 -15.24
CA LEU A 854 10.58 -65.68 -15.95
C LEU A 854 11.57 -66.77 -16.38
N PRO A 855 12.78 -66.46 -16.90
CA PRO A 855 13.75 -67.50 -17.25
C PRO A 855 14.17 -68.36 -16.05
N GLU A 856 14.29 -67.76 -14.87
CA GLU A 856 14.61 -68.49 -13.63
C GLU A 856 13.46 -69.41 -13.23
N LEU A 857 12.22 -68.90 -13.27
CA LEU A 857 11.02 -69.68 -12.99
C LEU A 857 10.85 -70.85 -13.97
N GLU A 858 11.11 -70.62 -15.25
CA GLU A 858 11.10 -71.63 -16.31
C GLU A 858 12.12 -72.74 -16.03
N ALA A 859 13.37 -72.36 -15.75
CA ALA A 859 14.42 -73.31 -15.44
C ALA A 859 14.10 -74.17 -14.21
N GLN A 860 13.60 -73.55 -13.13
CA GLN A 860 13.21 -74.26 -11.91
C GLN A 860 12.02 -75.20 -12.14
N THR A 861 11.00 -74.74 -12.85
CA THR A 861 9.82 -75.56 -13.23
C THR A 861 10.26 -76.81 -13.97
N ASN A 862 11.11 -76.63 -14.99
CA ASN A 862 11.58 -77.72 -15.83
C ASN A 862 12.47 -78.70 -15.09
N HIS A 863 13.30 -78.22 -14.16
CA HIS A 863 14.12 -79.09 -13.33
C HIS A 863 13.26 -80.01 -12.43
N ILE A 864 12.15 -79.51 -11.90
CA ILE A 864 11.21 -80.29 -11.09
C ILE A 864 10.42 -81.26 -11.99
N LEU A 865 9.91 -80.76 -13.12
CA LEU A 865 9.10 -81.53 -14.06
C LEU A 865 9.87 -82.70 -14.70
N ALA A 866 11.15 -82.48 -15.01
CA ALA A 866 12.08 -83.48 -15.49
C ALA A 866 12.13 -84.71 -14.57
N ARG A 867 12.23 -84.49 -13.25
CA ARG A 867 12.26 -85.57 -12.24
C ARG A 867 10.92 -86.31 -12.13
N LEU A 868 9.81 -85.59 -12.25
CA LEU A 868 8.46 -86.16 -12.15
C LEU A 868 8.04 -86.97 -13.39
N THR A 869 8.58 -86.64 -14.55
CA THR A 869 8.15 -87.19 -15.84
C THR A 869 9.21 -88.09 -16.49
N GLY A 870 10.43 -88.15 -15.93
CA GLY A 870 11.54 -88.85 -16.58
C GLY A 870 11.99 -88.13 -17.85
N ASN A 871 12.06 -86.79 -17.81
CA ASN A 871 12.41 -85.90 -18.93
C ASN A 871 11.43 -85.92 -20.13
N GLN A 872 10.16 -86.28 -19.92
CA GLN A 872 9.18 -86.35 -21.02
C GLN A 872 8.54 -85.00 -21.35
N PHE A 873 8.43 -84.08 -20.39
CA PHE A 873 7.78 -82.78 -20.57
C PHE A 873 8.70 -81.60 -20.29
N HIS A 874 8.46 -80.51 -21.00
CA HIS A 874 9.11 -79.22 -20.84
C HIS A 874 8.07 -78.09 -20.87
N VAL A 875 8.25 -77.05 -20.07
CA VAL A 875 7.38 -75.87 -19.95
C VAL A 875 8.14 -74.65 -20.43
N GLN A 876 7.49 -73.81 -21.22
CA GLN A 876 8.02 -72.52 -21.67
C GLN A 876 7.03 -71.40 -21.38
N PHE A 877 7.53 -70.27 -20.83
CA PHE A 877 6.74 -69.07 -20.60
C PHE A 877 6.97 -68.07 -21.73
N LEU A 878 5.91 -67.72 -22.45
CA LEU A 878 5.96 -66.70 -23.51
C LEU A 878 5.44 -65.36 -23.00
N THR A 879 6.29 -64.35 -23.08
CA THR A 879 5.99 -62.97 -22.67
C THR A 879 5.30 -62.14 -23.75
N GLN A 880 5.34 -62.62 -25.00
CA GLN A 880 4.82 -61.90 -26.16
C GLN A 880 4.16 -62.87 -27.14
N LYS A 881 3.03 -62.45 -27.70
CA LYS A 881 2.31 -63.18 -28.75
C LYS A 881 2.03 -62.28 -29.94
N SER A 882 2.11 -62.82 -31.14
CA SER A 882 1.73 -62.12 -32.36
C SER A 882 0.21 -61.87 -32.35
N GLY A 883 -0.22 -60.61 -32.31
CA GLY A 883 -1.62 -60.26 -32.47
C GLY A 883 -2.16 -60.62 -33.86
N LYS A 884 -3.45 -61.00 -33.95
CA LYS A 884 -4.15 -61.17 -35.23
C LYS A 884 -4.34 -59.80 -35.88
N GLY A 885 -3.34 -59.34 -36.63
CA GLY A 885 -3.41 -58.17 -37.50
C GLY A 885 -3.71 -58.55 -38.94
N THR A 886 -4.69 -57.89 -39.56
CA THR A 886 -4.92 -57.94 -41.01
C THR A 886 -3.66 -57.47 -41.76
N LYS A 887 -3.32 -58.15 -42.86
CA LYS A 887 -2.14 -57.93 -43.72
C LYS A 887 -1.94 -56.44 -44.06
N LYS A 888 -1.15 -55.69 -43.26
CA LYS A 888 -0.29 -54.53 -43.65
C LYS A 888 0.27 -53.70 -42.48
N GLN A 889 -0.17 -53.89 -41.23
CA GLN A 889 0.53 -53.29 -40.07
C GLN A 889 1.43 -54.32 -39.40
N ARG A 890 2.67 -53.91 -39.04
CA ARG A 890 3.61 -54.67 -38.21
C ARG A 890 2.83 -55.40 -37.12
N GLN A 891 2.94 -56.73 -37.08
CA GLN A 891 2.26 -57.56 -36.08
C GLN A 891 2.54 -56.97 -34.70
N LYS A 892 1.52 -56.36 -34.08
CA LYS A 892 1.64 -55.77 -32.76
C LYS A 892 1.84 -56.95 -31.81
N LEU A 893 3.05 -57.06 -31.25
CA LEU A 893 3.34 -58.01 -30.20
C LEU A 893 2.46 -57.62 -29.01
N ILE A 894 1.62 -58.56 -28.58
CA ILE A 894 0.76 -58.41 -27.41
C ILE A 894 1.55 -58.99 -26.24
N ASP A 895 1.84 -58.16 -25.24
CA ASP A 895 2.39 -58.62 -23.97
C ASP A 895 1.42 -59.64 -23.35
N THR A 896 1.89 -60.85 -23.15
CA THR A 896 1.11 -61.96 -22.60
C THR A 896 1.96 -62.73 -21.59
N LEU A 897 1.34 -63.70 -20.92
CA LEU A 897 2.01 -64.74 -20.17
C LEU A 897 1.36 -66.08 -20.54
N ASP A 898 1.66 -66.53 -21.74
CA ASP A 898 1.21 -67.83 -22.26
C ASP A 898 2.19 -68.91 -21.79
N ILE A 899 1.66 -70.08 -21.44
CA ILE A 899 2.46 -71.23 -21.00
C ILE A 899 2.29 -72.32 -22.05
N ILE A 900 3.40 -72.77 -22.63
CA ILE A 900 3.42 -73.85 -23.61
C ILE A 900 4.09 -75.06 -22.99
N ILE A 901 3.52 -76.24 -23.21
CA ILE A 901 4.13 -77.50 -22.81
C ILE A 901 4.61 -78.25 -24.06
N GLY A 902 5.87 -78.65 -24.05
CA GLY A 902 6.49 -79.54 -25.02
C GLY A 902 6.56 -80.96 -24.50
N ASP A 903 6.29 -81.92 -25.37
CA ASP A 903 6.51 -83.35 -25.15
C ASP A 903 7.31 -83.98 -26.30
N THR A 904 7.50 -85.30 -26.29
CA THR A 904 8.21 -86.05 -27.34
C THR A 904 7.56 -85.97 -28.74
N ARG A 905 6.32 -85.48 -28.84
CA ARG A 905 5.54 -85.29 -30.08
C ARG A 905 5.43 -83.82 -30.49
N GLY A 906 6.03 -82.89 -29.74
CA GLY A 906 6.04 -81.45 -30.02
C GLY A 906 5.31 -80.63 -28.95
N SER A 907 5.02 -79.37 -29.26
CA SER A 907 4.32 -78.46 -28.34
C SER A 907 2.82 -78.52 -28.54
N ARG A 908 2.06 -78.82 -27.48
CA ARG A 908 0.58 -78.84 -27.51
C ARG A 908 -0.03 -78.02 -26.38
N PRO A 909 -1.27 -77.52 -26.52
CA PRO A 909 -1.95 -76.75 -25.47
C PRO A 909 -2.14 -77.58 -24.19
N TYR A 910 -2.07 -76.93 -23.03
CA TYR A 910 -2.21 -77.55 -21.71
C TYR A 910 -3.48 -78.40 -21.57
N GLU A 911 -4.58 -77.98 -22.20
CA GLU A 911 -5.89 -78.62 -22.15
C GLU A 911 -5.92 -80.03 -22.78
N THR A 912 -4.88 -80.39 -23.54
CA THR A 912 -4.80 -81.67 -24.27
C THR A 912 -4.04 -82.78 -23.53
N TYR A 913 -3.49 -82.49 -22.34
CA TYR A 913 -2.78 -83.46 -21.50
C TYR A 913 -3.74 -84.25 -20.61
N SER A 914 -3.41 -85.51 -20.30
CA SER A 914 -4.23 -86.36 -19.41
C SER A 914 -4.25 -85.83 -17.97
N GLY A 915 -5.24 -86.24 -17.16
CA GLY A 915 -5.37 -85.77 -15.78
C GLY A 915 -4.14 -86.03 -14.89
N GLY A 916 -3.40 -87.12 -15.14
CA GLY A 916 -2.16 -87.43 -14.43
C GLY A 916 -0.97 -86.57 -14.88
N GLU A 917 -0.85 -86.29 -16.18
CA GLU A 917 0.20 -85.44 -16.76
C GLU A 917 -0.01 -83.97 -16.40
N ALA A 918 -1.24 -83.47 -16.55
CA ALA A 918 -1.63 -82.12 -16.18
C ALA A 918 -1.35 -81.85 -14.70
N PHE A 919 -1.58 -82.84 -13.82
CA PHE A 919 -1.23 -82.74 -12.40
C PHE A 919 0.28 -82.54 -12.20
N ARG A 920 1.15 -83.33 -12.85
CA ARG A 920 2.62 -83.19 -12.71
C ARG A 920 3.11 -81.84 -13.22
N ILE A 921 2.52 -81.31 -14.30
CA ILE A 921 2.84 -79.99 -14.87
C ILE A 921 2.44 -78.88 -13.88
N ASN A 922 1.20 -78.90 -13.41
CA ASN A 922 0.69 -77.93 -12.43
C ASN A 922 1.49 -77.96 -11.14
N PHE A 923 1.79 -79.17 -10.66
CA PHE A 923 2.58 -79.39 -9.46
C PHE A 923 3.97 -78.77 -9.61
N SER A 924 4.65 -79.00 -10.74
CA SER A 924 5.99 -78.46 -10.99
C SER A 924 6.03 -76.93 -11.04
N ILE A 925 5.06 -76.31 -11.72
CA ILE A 925 4.99 -74.84 -11.83
C ILE A 925 4.69 -74.22 -10.47
N ARG A 926 3.74 -74.77 -9.71
CA ARG A 926 3.44 -74.29 -8.35
C ARG A 926 4.61 -74.46 -7.41
N LEU A 927 5.32 -75.57 -7.51
CA LEU A 927 6.49 -75.82 -6.68
C LEU A 927 7.63 -74.85 -6.99
N ALA A 928 7.86 -74.54 -8.26
CA ALA A 928 8.81 -73.52 -8.68
C ALA A 928 8.39 -72.11 -8.20
N LEU A 929 7.11 -71.77 -8.27
CA LEU A 929 6.58 -70.50 -7.72
C LEU A 929 6.77 -70.43 -6.20
N ALA A 930 6.44 -71.50 -5.47
CA ALA A 930 6.59 -71.58 -4.02
C ALA A 930 8.07 -71.49 -3.60
N ARG A 931 8.98 -72.10 -4.37
CA ARG A 931 10.43 -72.02 -4.17
C ARG A 931 10.97 -70.63 -4.45
N LEU A 932 10.54 -69.99 -5.54
CA LEU A 932 10.90 -68.63 -5.89
C LEU A 932 10.46 -67.62 -4.81
N LEU A 933 9.29 -67.86 -4.20
CA LEU A 933 8.86 -67.12 -3.01
C LEU A 933 9.79 -67.37 -1.82
N ALA A 934 10.08 -68.64 -1.50
CA ALA A 934 10.85 -69.00 -0.31
C ALA A 934 12.31 -68.48 -0.33
N GLN A 935 12.92 -68.39 -1.52
CA GLN A 935 14.33 -68.00 -1.68
C GLN A 935 14.57 -66.48 -1.73
N ARG A 936 13.53 -65.65 -1.83
CA ARG A 936 13.68 -64.19 -1.89
C ARG A 936 13.70 -63.55 -0.51
N ALA A 937 14.62 -62.60 -0.32
CA ALA A 937 14.75 -61.87 0.93
C ALA A 937 13.44 -61.14 1.30
N GLY A 938 12.89 -61.45 2.48
CA GLY A 938 11.75 -60.74 3.07
C GLY A 938 10.36 -61.31 2.80
N THR A 939 10.23 -62.48 2.16
CA THR A 939 8.94 -63.17 1.98
C THR A 939 8.53 -63.95 3.23
N ALA A 940 7.22 -64.09 3.42
CA ALA A 940 6.67 -64.59 4.67
C ALA A 940 6.40 -66.08 4.73
N LEU A 941 6.52 -66.88 3.67
CA LEU A 941 5.99 -68.24 3.69
C LEU A 941 7.08 -69.30 3.51
N GLN A 942 7.26 -70.14 4.54
CA GLN A 942 8.18 -71.28 4.54
C GLN A 942 7.42 -72.60 4.79
N MET A 943 6.13 -72.60 4.46
CA MET A 943 5.22 -73.72 4.63
C MET A 943 4.64 -74.11 3.28
N LEU A 944 4.69 -75.39 2.94
CA LEU A 944 4.07 -75.96 1.74
C LEU A 944 2.97 -76.94 2.16
N ILE A 945 1.78 -76.80 1.58
CA ILE A 945 0.65 -77.68 1.84
C ILE A 945 0.24 -78.35 0.53
N VAL A 946 0.21 -79.68 0.53
CA VAL A 946 -0.20 -80.49 -0.62
C VAL A 946 -1.38 -81.35 -0.20
N ASP A 947 -2.59 -80.94 -0.59
CA ASP A 947 -3.85 -81.59 -0.19
C ASP A 947 -4.47 -82.36 -1.35
N GLU A 948 -4.35 -83.69 -1.31
CA GLU A 948 -4.94 -84.70 -2.20
C GLU A 948 -4.98 -84.38 -3.72
N GLY A 949 -4.32 -85.24 -4.50
CA GLY A 949 -4.22 -85.17 -5.96
C GLY A 949 -3.44 -86.35 -6.56
N PHE A 950 -2.88 -87.16 -5.68
CA PHE A 950 -2.15 -88.40 -5.96
C PHE A 950 -3.05 -89.54 -6.49
N GLY A 951 -4.38 -89.40 -6.40
CA GLY A 951 -5.38 -90.38 -6.84
C GLY A 951 -5.36 -90.72 -8.34
N THR A 952 -4.84 -89.82 -9.16
CA THR A 952 -4.73 -89.99 -10.62
C THR A 952 -3.37 -90.52 -11.05
N GLN A 953 -2.49 -90.86 -10.09
CA GLN A 953 -1.13 -91.31 -10.35
C GLN A 953 -1.02 -92.83 -10.19
N ASP A 954 -0.17 -93.42 -11.02
CA ASP A 954 0.30 -94.79 -10.90
C ASP A 954 1.36 -94.93 -9.80
N ALA A 955 1.71 -96.16 -9.41
CA ALA A 955 2.71 -96.42 -8.36
C ALA A 955 4.07 -95.74 -8.66
N GLU A 956 4.52 -95.78 -9.91
CA GLU A 956 5.76 -95.12 -10.35
C GLU A 956 5.66 -93.58 -10.27
N GLY A 957 4.49 -93.01 -10.59
CA GLY A 957 4.20 -91.59 -10.41
C GLY A 957 4.21 -91.13 -8.96
N CYS A 958 3.67 -91.96 -8.06
CA CYS A 958 3.68 -91.72 -6.62
C CYS A 958 5.11 -91.64 -6.06
N ASP A 959 5.96 -92.60 -6.41
CA ASP A 959 7.36 -92.63 -5.96
C ASP A 959 8.15 -91.40 -6.46
N ARG A 960 7.94 -91.00 -7.72
CA ARG A 960 8.57 -89.80 -8.29
C ARG A 960 8.10 -88.51 -7.59
N LEU A 961 6.82 -88.43 -7.22
CA LEU A 961 6.27 -87.28 -6.48
C LEU A 961 6.88 -87.17 -5.08
N ILE A 962 7.02 -88.29 -4.37
CA ILE A 962 7.70 -88.34 -3.06
C ILE A 962 9.16 -87.89 -3.21
N ALA A 963 9.87 -88.39 -4.22
CA ALA A 963 11.25 -87.98 -4.50
C ALA A 963 11.37 -86.48 -4.82
N ALA A 964 10.42 -85.91 -5.55
CA ALA A 964 10.38 -84.47 -5.84
C ALA A 964 10.11 -83.62 -4.59
N ILE A 965 9.16 -84.02 -3.73
CA ILE A 965 8.88 -83.36 -2.45
C ILE A 965 10.10 -83.43 -1.51
N ASN A 966 10.79 -84.56 -1.46
CA ASN A 966 12.01 -84.68 -0.67
C ASN A 966 13.15 -83.83 -1.22
N ALA A 967 13.27 -83.70 -2.55
CA ALA A 967 14.31 -82.90 -3.19
C ALA A 967 14.21 -81.40 -2.92
N ILE A 968 13.00 -80.88 -2.72
CA ILE A 968 12.74 -79.47 -2.40
C ILE A 968 12.52 -79.25 -0.90
N SER A 969 12.61 -80.31 -0.08
CA SER A 969 12.28 -80.22 1.34
C SER A 969 13.12 -79.19 2.09
N ALA A 970 14.40 -79.01 1.72
CA ALA A 970 15.28 -78.02 2.33
C ALA A 970 14.92 -76.55 2.03
N ASP A 971 14.11 -76.28 1.00
CA ASP A 971 13.66 -74.92 0.68
C ASP A 971 12.48 -74.48 1.58
N PHE A 972 11.88 -75.39 2.36
CA PHE A 972 10.73 -75.12 3.22
C PHE A 972 11.02 -75.54 4.66
N ALA A 973 10.46 -74.82 5.64
CA ALA A 973 10.58 -75.18 7.04
C ALA A 973 9.57 -76.26 7.47
N CYS A 974 8.43 -76.36 6.77
CA CYS A 974 7.39 -77.35 7.05
C CYS A 974 6.64 -77.72 5.75
N ILE A 975 6.55 -79.01 5.43
CA ILE A 975 5.74 -79.56 4.33
C ILE A 975 4.67 -80.48 4.90
N LEU A 976 3.40 -80.15 4.65
CA LEU A 976 2.24 -80.96 5.03
C LEU A 976 1.63 -81.60 3.79
N THR A 977 1.55 -82.93 3.77
CA THR A 977 0.94 -83.68 2.67
C THR A 977 -0.31 -84.41 3.16
N VAL A 978 -1.48 -84.16 2.57
CA VAL A 978 -2.73 -84.88 2.88
C VAL A 978 -2.93 -86.03 1.91
N THR A 979 -3.15 -87.22 2.44
CA THR A 979 -3.39 -88.41 1.62
C THR A 979 -4.13 -89.51 2.38
N HIS A 980 -4.97 -90.24 1.67
CA HIS A 980 -5.59 -91.48 2.15
C HIS A 980 -4.86 -92.74 1.64
N MET A 981 -3.90 -92.59 0.72
CA MET A 981 -3.19 -93.71 0.08
C MET A 981 -2.19 -94.38 1.03
N PRO A 982 -2.27 -95.71 1.25
CA PRO A 982 -1.36 -96.42 2.15
C PRO A 982 0.12 -96.25 1.82
N GLN A 983 0.49 -96.35 0.54
CA GLN A 983 1.88 -96.22 0.05
C GLN A 983 2.50 -94.86 0.41
N PHE A 984 1.70 -93.79 0.33
CA PHE A 984 2.16 -92.44 0.69
C PHE A 984 2.33 -92.26 2.20
N LYS A 985 1.53 -92.95 3.04
CA LYS A 985 1.69 -92.86 4.50
C LYS A 985 3.05 -93.38 4.93
N GLU A 986 3.55 -94.42 4.27
CA GLU A 986 4.81 -95.07 4.62
C GLU A 986 6.06 -94.25 4.29
N ALA A 987 5.95 -93.31 3.34
CA ALA A 987 7.07 -92.50 2.88
C ALA A 987 7.46 -91.31 3.78
N PHE A 988 6.60 -90.92 4.74
CA PHE A 988 6.86 -89.80 5.64
C PHE A 988 7.19 -90.29 7.05
N GLN A 989 8.20 -89.66 7.67
CA GLN A 989 8.63 -89.96 9.04
C GLN A 989 7.52 -89.64 10.04
N HIS A 990 6.95 -88.43 9.96
CA HIS A 990 5.88 -88.02 10.86
C HIS A 990 4.49 -88.15 10.20
N ARG A 991 3.52 -88.67 10.97
CA ARG A 991 2.14 -88.88 10.52
C ARG A 991 1.15 -88.29 11.53
N ILE A 992 0.25 -87.46 11.03
CA ILE A 992 -0.88 -86.89 11.77
C ILE A 992 -2.11 -87.70 11.39
N GLU A 993 -2.50 -88.65 12.23
CA GLU A 993 -3.67 -89.49 12.00
C GLU A 993 -4.94 -88.78 12.50
N VAL A 994 -5.94 -88.65 11.61
CA VAL A 994 -7.24 -88.06 11.91
C VAL A 994 -8.30 -89.15 11.98
N ARG A 995 -8.90 -89.33 13.15
CA ARG A 995 -9.98 -90.31 13.39
C ARG A 995 -11.28 -89.62 13.77
N LYS A 996 -12.39 -90.10 13.22
CA LYS A 996 -13.74 -89.60 13.54
C LYS A 996 -14.30 -90.38 14.71
N THR A 997 -14.73 -89.68 15.76
CA THR A 997 -15.37 -90.26 16.95
C THR A 997 -16.74 -89.61 17.19
N GLU A 998 -17.53 -90.15 18.13
CA GLU A 998 -18.81 -89.53 18.55
C GLU A 998 -18.63 -88.13 19.16
N GLN A 999 -17.42 -87.82 19.68
CA GLN A 999 -17.04 -86.52 20.22
C GLN A 999 -16.44 -85.57 19.16
N GLY A 1000 -16.57 -85.92 17.87
CA GLY A 1000 -15.95 -85.19 16.76
C GLY A 1000 -14.62 -85.80 16.30
N SER A 1001 -13.91 -85.09 15.44
CA SER A 1001 -12.61 -85.52 14.92
C SER A 1001 -11.50 -85.34 15.96
N GLN A 1002 -10.63 -86.34 16.09
CA GLN A 1002 -9.47 -86.34 17.00
C GLN A 1002 -8.16 -86.49 16.20
N LEU A 1003 -7.09 -85.89 16.72
CA LEU A 1003 -5.75 -85.92 16.14
C LEU A 1003 -4.83 -86.82 16.96
N MET A 1004 -4.02 -87.62 16.29
CA MET A 1004 -2.93 -88.39 16.91
C MET A 1004 -1.65 -88.18 16.09
N LEU A 1005 -0.59 -87.68 16.73
CA LEU A 1005 0.73 -87.58 16.11
C LEU A 1005 1.48 -88.89 16.32
N LEU A 1006 1.85 -89.55 15.23
CA LEU A 1006 2.69 -90.73 15.19
C LEU A 1006 4.03 -90.31 14.60
N SER A 1007 5.09 -90.43 15.40
CA SER A 1007 6.46 -90.08 15.04
C SER A 1007 7.29 -91.30 14.69
#